data_AF-A0A1T3WBN4-F1
#
_entry.id   AF-A0A1T3WBN4-F1
#
_cell.length_a   1.000
_cell.length_b   1.000
_cell.length_c   1.000
_cell.angle_alpha   90.00
_cell.angle_beta   90.00
_cell.angle_gamma   90.00
#
_symmetry.space_group_name_H-M   'P 1'
#
loop_
_entity.id
_entity.type
_entity.pdbx_description
1 polymer ?
#
loop_
_entity_poly.entity_id
_entity_poly.type
_entity_poly.pdbx_seq_one_letter_code
_entity_poly.pdbx_strand_id
1 'polypeptide(L)'
;MAVNSATHCSYDDHYCAAVILNARDVDGRRALARLRADPRTVVIDRWKDQVASARRLLPPFEPYVLAESKRWAYYPWRHTLISILARRPFQTLRLDRNRNLITTEEQHELSGLRVGVIGMGAGHVIAYLLAAEGLCGQLRLADSDSLDLSDLNRVPATVFDLGMNKAVVAARRIAELDPYLPVELVRSVLSPDTLTLFLDGLDVVVDGSDSLETKTQLREAARALQIPVLMPTGDQGVLDVERFDLDPSRGLLHGLLDEGPYLDKDPYVLRIVKVSELSTRAAASLLEVDETITAWPQLAGDVALGAAAVAEAVRRIGLGESLPSGRIRIDVARALDQIAEPVATPGAPAPPIEEHPAPASPLAPELPAIIAAAAQRAPSVANMQPWQIEAEPRSVTIRLRPERTATLDIGFRASAVAVGSALFNAKVAAATVGLLGPVHISETDGEFPLSATMRLQDGSDPELAQLYEPMLQRETNRHLGTLAALDEEIAAAVHAAAVAEGARLELLTDRNAIEKVATILAKTDRIRYLTPRMHAEMLSEVRWPAEDQDPAESGIDVRSLEMNPAELSNFQIAQRHDVVSKLAEWGSGSALGKYTHDRICASSGLGMVTVQGDTLTDYARGGSAMEAVWITAQELGLSVQPITPVFLYARSGVELRELSSGFAVPLQRLQCAFHALTHTGPDESPVAMLRFSYAPAPSVRSLRRSLNGAGAPAHCTSQ
;
A
#
# COMPACT_ATOMS: atom_id res chain seq x y z
N MET A 1 -14.36 56.67 -2.25
CA MET A 1 -13.43 57.13 -3.31
C MET A 1 -12.05 56.63 -2.89
N ALA A 2 -11.28 55.86 -3.67
CA ALA A 2 -11.23 55.70 -5.11
C ALA A 2 -11.43 54.24 -5.56
N VAL A 3 -12.03 54.08 -6.73
CA VAL A 3 -12.25 52.83 -7.46
C VAL A 3 -11.06 52.65 -8.39
N ASN A 4 -10.39 51.50 -8.36
CA ASN A 4 -9.48 51.09 -9.42
C ASN A 4 -9.84 49.67 -9.86
N SER A 5 -9.80 49.49 -11.18
CA SER A 5 -10.29 48.38 -11.98
C SER A 5 -9.78 47.00 -11.55
N ALA A 6 -10.71 46.06 -11.35
CA ALA A 6 -10.43 44.63 -11.26
C ALA A 6 -11.47 43.84 -12.06
N THR A 7 -10.95 42.90 -12.86
CA THR A 7 -11.58 41.71 -13.42
C THR A 7 -12.62 41.10 -12.48
N HIS A 8 -13.70 40.52 -13.05
CA HIS A 8 -14.84 39.89 -12.36
C HIS A 8 -14.43 38.90 -11.23
N CYS A 9 -14.15 39.41 -10.05
CA CYS A 9 -14.22 38.70 -8.78
C CYS A 9 -15.45 39.26 -8.06
N SER A 10 -16.39 38.40 -7.70
CA SER A 10 -17.66 38.84 -7.11
C SER A 10 -17.40 39.58 -5.78
N TYR A 11 -18.15 40.66 -5.53
CA TYR A 11 -18.01 41.51 -4.35
C TYR A 11 -18.25 40.76 -3.01
N ASP A 12 -18.75 39.52 -3.06
CA ASP A 12 -19.13 38.71 -1.90
C ASP A 12 -17.97 37.88 -1.31
N ASP A 13 -16.88 37.65 -2.02
CA ASP A 13 -15.78 36.75 -1.56
C ASP A 13 -14.93 37.32 -0.40
N HIS A 14 -15.16 38.58 -0.02
CA HIS A 14 -14.37 39.26 1.01
C HIS A 14 -14.93 39.12 2.43
N TYR A 15 -16.20 38.76 2.60
CA TYR A 15 -16.82 38.70 3.93
C TYR A 15 -16.81 37.28 4.50
N CYS A 16 -16.10 37.11 5.62
CA CYS A 16 -15.97 35.87 6.37
C CYS A 16 -16.35 35.98 7.85
N ALA A 17 -16.84 37.15 8.30
CA ALA A 17 -17.25 37.41 9.68
C ALA A 17 -18.56 38.21 9.75
N ALA A 18 -19.30 38.01 10.84
CA ALA A 18 -20.49 38.80 11.14
C ALA A 18 -20.11 40.21 11.60
N VAL A 19 -20.91 41.21 11.20
CA VAL A 19 -20.77 42.58 11.71
C VAL A 19 -21.70 42.76 12.90
N ILE A 20 -21.13 42.87 14.10
CA ILE A 20 -21.88 43.10 15.34
C ILE A 20 -22.17 44.59 15.52
N LEU A 21 -23.44 44.95 15.65
CA LEU A 21 -23.94 46.30 15.78
C LEU A 21 -24.65 46.49 17.13
N ASN A 22 -24.35 47.62 17.78
CA ASN A 22 -25.00 48.04 19.01
C ASN A 22 -25.88 49.27 18.74
N ALA A 23 -27.18 49.14 18.94
CA ALA A 23 -28.14 50.23 18.72
C ALA A 23 -28.03 51.38 19.76
N ARG A 24 -27.22 51.21 20.81
CA ARG A 24 -26.94 52.28 21.77
C ARG A 24 -25.88 53.26 21.24
N ASP A 25 -25.04 52.80 20.31
CA ASP A 25 -23.91 53.57 19.77
C ASP A 25 -24.36 54.31 18.49
N VAL A 26 -23.82 55.52 18.26
CA VAL A 26 -24.24 56.38 17.13
C VAL A 26 -24.02 55.68 15.79
N ASP A 27 -22.86 55.06 15.60
CA ASP A 27 -22.51 54.38 14.35
C ASP A 27 -23.32 53.10 14.14
N GLY A 28 -23.55 52.34 15.21
CA GLY A 28 -24.41 51.16 15.17
C GLY A 28 -25.85 51.51 14.78
N ARG A 29 -26.41 52.61 15.31
CA ARG A 29 -27.74 53.11 14.89
C ARG A 29 -27.78 53.46 13.41
N ARG A 30 -26.76 54.16 12.90
CA ARG A 30 -26.68 54.55 11.48
C ARG A 30 -26.56 53.34 10.57
N ALA A 31 -25.72 52.37 10.92
CA ALA A 31 -25.56 51.12 10.18
C ALA A 31 -26.86 50.31 10.15
N LEU A 32 -27.55 50.17 11.29
CA LEU A 32 -28.84 49.49 11.38
C LEU A 32 -29.92 50.15 10.53
N ALA A 33 -29.99 51.48 10.53
CA ALA A 33 -30.94 52.21 9.68
C ALA A 33 -30.68 51.97 8.19
N ARG A 34 -29.40 51.95 7.78
CA ARG A 34 -29.01 51.65 6.39
C ARG A 34 -29.38 50.22 5.99
N LEU A 35 -29.02 49.23 6.80
CA LEU A 35 -29.28 47.82 6.50
C LEU A 35 -30.79 47.52 6.45
N ARG A 36 -31.59 48.11 7.34
CA ARG A 36 -33.06 47.96 7.32
C ARG A 36 -33.72 48.64 6.13
N ALA A 37 -33.08 49.65 5.54
CA ALA A 37 -33.56 50.33 4.35
C ALA A 37 -33.16 49.61 3.05
N ASP A 38 -32.19 48.69 3.08
CA ASP A 38 -31.81 47.89 1.91
C ASP A 38 -32.84 46.77 1.70
N PRO A 39 -33.57 46.76 0.57
CA PRO A 39 -34.62 45.76 0.30
C PRO A 39 -34.10 44.33 0.15
N ARG A 40 -32.77 44.14 -0.03
CA ARG A 40 -32.15 42.81 -0.07
C ARG A 40 -31.91 42.24 1.32
N THR A 41 -31.92 43.09 2.36
CA THR A 41 -31.60 42.65 3.72
C THR A 41 -32.80 42.01 4.39
N VAL A 42 -32.68 40.73 4.72
CA VAL A 42 -33.65 39.99 5.54
C VAL A 42 -33.41 40.31 7.01
N VAL A 43 -34.45 40.76 7.72
CA VAL A 43 -34.34 41.10 9.15
C VAL A 43 -35.06 40.06 10.01
N ILE A 44 -34.35 39.45 10.95
CA ILE A 44 -34.86 38.44 11.88
C ILE A 44 -34.74 38.98 13.32
N ASP A 45 -35.85 39.40 13.93
CA ASP A 45 -35.87 39.82 15.35
C ASP A 45 -36.49 38.73 16.23
N ARG A 46 -35.64 37.93 16.88
CA ARG A 46 -35.98 36.87 17.83
C ARG A 46 -35.54 37.22 19.25
N TRP A 47 -35.38 38.52 19.55
CA TRP A 47 -34.86 39.00 20.82
C TRP A 47 -35.64 38.50 22.04
N LYS A 48 -36.98 38.55 21.96
CA LYS A 48 -37.86 38.12 23.08
C LYS A 48 -37.65 36.65 23.42
N ASP A 49 -37.51 35.79 22.41
CA ASP A 49 -37.32 34.34 22.56
C ASP A 49 -35.96 34.03 23.21
N GLN A 50 -34.91 34.75 22.80
CA GLN A 50 -33.56 34.62 23.38
C GLN A 50 -33.52 35.05 24.84
N VAL A 51 -34.11 36.21 25.20
CA VAL A 51 -34.17 36.68 26.59
C VAL A 51 -34.99 35.74 27.46
N ALA A 52 -36.12 35.23 26.95
CA ALA A 52 -36.93 34.26 27.67
C ALA A 52 -36.13 32.98 27.98
N SER A 53 -35.26 32.55 27.06
CA SER A 53 -34.38 31.39 27.26
C SER A 53 -33.24 31.68 28.24
N ALA A 54 -32.58 32.84 28.12
CA ALA A 54 -31.53 33.25 29.04
C ALA A 54 -32.02 33.39 30.49
N ARG A 55 -33.28 33.79 30.71
CA ARG A 55 -33.90 33.86 32.05
C ARG A 55 -34.12 32.50 32.71
N ARG A 56 -34.09 31.40 31.95
CA ARG A 56 -34.23 30.03 32.48
C ARG A 56 -32.90 29.40 32.90
N LEU A 57 -31.77 30.06 32.63
CA LEU A 57 -30.45 29.59 33.05
C LEU A 57 -30.34 29.58 34.57
N LEU A 58 -29.55 28.63 35.08
CA LEU A 58 -29.29 28.47 36.51
C LEU A 58 -27.78 28.46 36.77
N PRO A 59 -27.22 29.41 37.55
CA PRO A 59 -27.92 30.54 38.17
C PRO A 59 -28.40 31.56 37.13
N PRO A 60 -29.49 32.31 37.43
CA PRO A 60 -30.01 33.31 36.50
C PRO A 60 -29.08 34.51 36.37
N PHE A 61 -29.08 35.14 35.21
CA PHE A 61 -28.42 36.44 35.03
C PHE A 61 -29.16 37.54 35.79
N GLU A 62 -28.39 38.49 36.33
CA GLU A 62 -28.94 39.74 36.86
C GLU A 62 -29.76 40.48 35.78
N PRO A 63 -30.94 41.04 36.11
CA PRO A 63 -31.84 41.64 35.13
C PRO A 63 -31.22 42.73 34.25
N TYR A 64 -30.29 43.51 34.80
CA TYR A 64 -29.62 44.58 34.05
C TYR A 64 -28.70 44.01 32.94
N VAL A 65 -28.04 42.87 33.17
CA VAL A 65 -27.17 42.23 32.16
C VAL A 65 -27.97 41.88 30.89
N LEU A 66 -29.21 41.40 31.06
CA LEU A 66 -30.10 41.10 29.93
C LEU A 66 -30.71 42.37 29.30
N ALA A 67 -30.93 43.43 30.08
CA ALA A 67 -31.43 44.70 29.56
C ALA A 67 -30.43 45.42 28.65
N GLU A 68 -29.13 45.21 28.90
CA GLU A 68 -28.04 45.84 28.14
C GLU A 68 -27.47 44.99 27.01
N SER A 69 -27.96 43.76 26.84
CA SER A 69 -27.34 42.79 25.94
C SER A 69 -27.91 42.74 24.53
N LYS A 70 -28.95 43.51 24.16
CA LYS A 70 -29.44 43.47 22.76
C LYS A 70 -28.35 43.98 21.80
N ARG A 71 -27.97 43.13 20.86
CA ARG A 71 -27.09 43.40 19.71
C ARG A 71 -27.79 42.98 18.42
N TRP A 72 -27.17 43.32 17.29
CA TRP A 72 -27.58 42.85 15.98
C TRP A 72 -26.36 42.32 15.24
N ALA A 73 -26.43 41.10 14.70
CA ALA A 73 -25.40 40.54 13.84
C ALA A 73 -25.87 40.63 12.38
N TYR A 74 -25.06 41.23 11.52
CA TYR A 74 -25.28 41.24 10.07
C TYR A 74 -24.32 40.26 9.40
N TYR A 75 -24.87 39.36 8.58
CA TYR A 75 -24.13 38.40 7.77
C TYR A 75 -24.17 38.83 6.29
N PRO A 76 -23.11 39.46 5.77
CA PRO A 76 -23.12 40.04 4.42
C PRO A 76 -23.47 39.01 3.34
N TRP A 77 -22.88 37.82 3.41
CA TRP A 77 -23.08 36.73 2.45
C TRP A 77 -24.49 36.13 2.45
N ARG A 78 -25.29 36.40 3.50
CA ARG A 78 -26.70 36.01 3.58
C ARG A 78 -27.65 37.18 3.36
N HIS A 79 -27.12 38.40 3.22
CA HIS A 79 -27.87 39.63 3.37
C HIS A 79 -28.85 39.57 4.56
N THR A 80 -28.42 39.06 5.71
CA THR A 80 -29.32 38.78 6.84
C THR A 80 -28.86 39.49 8.10
N LEU A 81 -29.78 40.25 8.71
CA LEU A 81 -29.60 40.98 9.95
C LEU A 81 -30.43 40.32 11.07
N ILE A 82 -29.79 39.79 12.10
CA ILE A 82 -30.45 39.07 13.20
C ILE A 82 -30.24 39.77 14.55
N SER A 83 -31.27 39.86 15.38
CA SER A 83 -31.13 40.29 16.78
C SER A 83 -30.40 39.21 17.59
N ILE A 84 -29.44 39.57 18.44
CA ILE A 84 -28.67 38.60 19.22
C ILE A 84 -28.34 39.12 20.63
N LEU A 85 -28.18 38.22 21.59
CA LEU A 85 -27.59 38.52 22.90
C LEU A 85 -26.13 38.99 22.74
N ALA A 86 -25.67 39.86 23.64
CA ALA A 86 -24.27 40.23 23.77
C ALA A 86 -23.42 39.01 24.13
N ARG A 87 -22.12 39.07 23.83
CA ARG A 87 -21.16 37.96 23.90
C ARG A 87 -21.34 37.05 25.12
N ARG A 88 -21.27 37.59 26.35
CA ARG A 88 -21.34 36.78 27.57
C ARG A 88 -22.67 36.03 27.74
N PRO A 89 -23.86 36.68 27.78
CA PRO A 89 -25.13 35.95 27.84
C PRO A 89 -25.37 35.00 26.65
N PHE A 90 -24.87 35.34 25.45
CA PHE A 90 -24.95 34.47 24.28
C PHE A 90 -24.16 33.17 24.49
N GLN A 91 -22.88 33.27 24.87
CA GLN A 91 -22.01 32.12 25.07
C GLN A 91 -22.51 31.22 26.22
N THR A 92 -22.86 31.81 27.37
CA THR A 92 -23.40 31.05 28.50
C THR A 92 -24.69 30.31 28.13
N LEU A 93 -25.61 30.95 27.40
CA LEU A 93 -26.85 30.29 26.97
C LEU A 93 -26.59 29.17 25.95
N ARG A 94 -25.68 29.40 25.00
CA ARG A 94 -25.34 28.43 23.94
C ARG A 94 -24.69 27.17 24.53
N LEU A 95 -23.84 27.34 25.54
CA LEU A 95 -23.00 26.28 26.13
C LEU A 95 -23.56 25.71 27.45
N ASP A 96 -24.74 26.12 27.90
CA ASP A 96 -25.34 25.67 29.17
C ASP A 96 -25.46 24.14 29.28
N ARG A 97 -25.75 23.47 28.15
CA ARG A 97 -25.86 22.01 28.09
C ARG A 97 -24.52 21.27 28.13
N ASN A 98 -23.40 21.99 28.03
CA ASN A 98 -22.05 21.45 28.12
C ASN A 98 -21.47 21.59 29.52
N ARG A 99 -22.00 22.49 30.36
CA ARG A 99 -21.36 23.07 31.56
C ARG A 99 -20.92 22.11 32.68
N ASN A 100 -21.27 20.82 32.61
CA ASN A 100 -20.86 19.79 33.58
C ASN A 100 -19.96 18.72 32.94
N LEU A 101 -19.85 18.71 31.61
CA LEU A 101 -18.89 17.92 30.85
C LEU A 101 -17.64 18.76 30.55
N ILE A 102 -17.83 20.08 30.37
CA ILE A 102 -16.81 21.11 30.31
C ILE A 102 -17.30 22.24 31.24
N THR A 103 -16.70 22.39 32.41
CA THR A 103 -17.14 23.31 33.45
C THR A 103 -17.08 24.78 32.99
N THR A 104 -17.76 25.68 33.72
CA THR A 104 -17.72 27.11 33.36
C THR A 104 -16.30 27.67 33.50
N GLU A 105 -15.58 27.19 34.51
CA GLU A 105 -14.18 27.48 34.78
C GLU A 105 -13.29 26.96 33.63
N GLU A 106 -13.47 25.70 33.24
CA GLU A 106 -12.77 25.11 32.10
C GLU A 106 -13.06 25.86 30.79
N GLN A 107 -14.32 26.22 30.50
CA GLN A 107 -14.67 27.03 29.33
C GLN A 107 -14.00 28.40 29.36
N HIS A 108 -13.83 29.00 30.54
CA HIS A 108 -13.13 30.27 30.67
C HIS A 108 -11.65 30.13 30.34
N GLU A 109 -11.00 29.08 30.84
CA GLU A 109 -9.60 28.74 30.53
C GLU A 109 -9.41 28.45 29.04
N LEU A 110 -10.24 27.57 28.47
CA LEU A 110 -10.22 27.20 27.06
C LEU A 110 -10.50 28.41 26.14
N SER A 111 -11.28 29.41 26.59
CA SER A 111 -11.50 30.65 25.83
C SER A 111 -10.25 31.52 25.68
N GLY A 112 -9.15 31.19 26.37
CA GLY A 112 -7.84 31.79 26.16
C GLY A 112 -7.08 31.19 24.98
N LEU A 113 -7.43 29.99 24.53
CA LEU A 113 -6.67 29.26 23.52
C LEU A 113 -6.81 29.83 22.12
N ARG A 114 -5.72 29.76 21.36
CA ARG A 114 -5.60 30.07 19.94
C ARG A 114 -5.24 28.80 19.19
N VAL A 115 -6.16 28.34 18.34
CA VAL A 115 -5.98 27.08 17.61
C VAL A 115 -5.86 27.35 16.11
N GLY A 116 -4.81 26.81 15.50
CA GLY A 116 -4.62 26.82 14.05
C GLY A 116 -5.10 25.53 13.42
N VAL A 117 -5.74 25.61 12.25
CA VAL A 117 -6.15 24.44 11.46
C VAL A 117 -5.72 24.65 10.01
N ILE A 118 -4.87 23.75 9.52
CA ILE A 118 -4.37 23.75 8.14
C ILE A 118 -5.10 22.67 7.35
N GLY A 119 -5.62 22.99 6.17
CA GLY A 119 -6.38 22.08 5.32
C GLY A 119 -7.83 21.91 5.78
N MET A 120 -8.77 22.37 4.96
CA MET A 120 -10.21 22.44 5.26
C MET A 120 -11.00 21.28 4.66
N GLY A 121 -10.32 20.30 4.05
CA GLY A 121 -10.93 19.02 3.66
C GLY A 121 -11.57 18.31 4.86
N ALA A 122 -10.75 17.84 5.81
CA ALA A 122 -11.22 17.36 7.12
C ALA A 122 -11.23 18.45 8.19
N GLY A 123 -10.39 19.49 8.07
CA GLY A 123 -10.24 20.52 9.09
C GLY A 123 -11.48 21.41 9.32
N HIS A 124 -12.40 21.51 8.35
CA HIS A 124 -13.61 22.32 8.52
C HIS A 124 -14.47 21.82 9.71
N VAL A 125 -14.59 20.50 9.91
CA VAL A 125 -15.44 19.94 10.97
C VAL A 125 -14.74 20.04 12.31
N ILE A 126 -13.40 19.97 12.32
CA ILE A 126 -12.57 20.23 13.50
C ILE A 126 -12.82 21.66 13.97
N ALA A 127 -12.60 22.64 13.10
CA ALA A 127 -12.79 24.05 13.41
C ALA A 127 -14.24 24.34 13.88
N TYR A 128 -15.22 23.70 13.24
CA TYR A 128 -16.63 23.81 13.65
C TYR A 128 -16.88 23.20 15.05
N LEU A 129 -16.36 22.00 15.35
CA LEU A 129 -16.53 21.37 16.66
C LEU A 129 -15.85 22.18 17.78
N LEU A 130 -14.63 22.66 17.54
CA LEU A 130 -13.93 23.55 18.48
C LEU A 130 -14.77 24.79 18.81
N ALA A 131 -15.42 25.40 17.81
CA ALA A 131 -16.32 26.54 18.01
C ALA A 131 -17.64 26.13 18.71
N ALA A 132 -18.22 24.99 18.32
CA ALA A 132 -19.47 24.47 18.87
C ALA A 132 -19.36 24.14 20.36
N GLU A 133 -18.23 23.59 20.78
CA GLU A 133 -17.97 23.23 22.17
C GLU A 133 -17.37 24.38 23.00
N GLY A 134 -16.89 25.45 22.34
CA GLY A 134 -16.31 26.61 23.01
C GLY A 134 -14.89 26.35 23.50
N LEU A 135 -14.11 25.55 22.77
CA LEU A 135 -12.79 25.07 23.16
C LEU A 135 -11.64 26.05 22.87
N CYS A 136 -11.93 27.19 22.25
CA CYS A 136 -10.93 28.21 21.92
C CYS A 136 -11.54 29.62 21.90
N GLY A 137 -10.69 30.61 22.09
CA GLY A 137 -11.02 32.03 21.96
C GLY A 137 -10.76 32.61 20.58
N GLN A 138 -9.98 31.92 19.75
CA GLN A 138 -9.59 32.34 18.41
C GLN A 138 -9.23 31.13 17.54
N LEU A 139 -9.62 31.20 16.26
CA LEU A 139 -9.23 30.24 15.23
C LEU A 139 -8.41 30.90 14.14
N ARG A 140 -7.38 30.20 13.65
CA ARG A 140 -6.69 30.53 12.39
C ARG A 140 -6.87 29.38 11.40
N LEU A 141 -7.41 29.65 10.23
CA LEU A 141 -7.67 28.63 9.20
C LEU A 141 -6.80 28.90 7.98
N ALA A 142 -6.13 27.87 7.47
CA ALA A 142 -5.33 27.96 6.26
C ALA A 142 -5.77 26.92 5.23
N ASP A 143 -6.07 27.36 4.01
CA ASP A 143 -6.37 26.49 2.87
C ASP A 143 -6.23 27.29 1.57
N SER A 144 -5.49 26.76 0.59
CA SER A 144 -5.28 27.39 -0.71
C SER A 144 -6.35 27.05 -1.74
N ASP A 145 -7.16 26.03 -1.49
CA ASP A 145 -7.98 25.40 -2.49
C ASP A 145 -9.38 26.02 -2.55
N SER A 146 -9.95 25.96 -3.73
CA SER A 146 -11.36 26.26 -3.95
C SER A 146 -12.18 24.98 -3.77
N LEU A 147 -13.43 25.13 -3.34
CA LEU A 147 -14.36 24.04 -3.17
C LEU A 147 -14.73 23.42 -4.53
N ASP A 148 -14.48 22.12 -4.68
CA ASP A 148 -14.91 21.32 -5.83
C ASP A 148 -16.16 20.49 -5.49
N LEU A 149 -16.86 20.00 -6.51
CA LEU A 149 -18.03 19.14 -6.36
C LEU A 149 -17.72 17.86 -5.55
N SER A 150 -16.52 17.30 -5.78
CA SER A 150 -16.02 16.13 -5.05
C SER A 150 -15.86 16.38 -3.55
N ASP A 151 -15.79 17.63 -3.09
CA ASP A 151 -15.67 18.00 -1.68
C ASP A 151 -17.00 17.95 -0.91
N LEU A 152 -18.14 18.03 -1.61
CA LEU A 152 -19.47 18.05 -0.99
C LEU A 152 -19.85 16.72 -0.31
N ASN A 153 -19.06 15.66 -0.49
CA ASN A 153 -19.25 14.40 0.22
C ASN A 153 -18.88 14.47 1.71
N ARG A 154 -18.14 15.51 2.13
CA ARG A 154 -17.61 15.65 3.50
C ARG A 154 -17.57 17.08 4.01
N VAL A 155 -17.36 18.08 3.15
CA VAL A 155 -17.40 19.50 3.53
C VAL A 155 -18.87 19.96 3.58
N PRO A 156 -19.35 20.57 4.68
CA PRO A 156 -20.74 20.99 4.89
C PRO A 156 -21.01 22.30 4.16
N ALA A 157 -20.76 22.29 2.87
CA ALA A 157 -21.00 23.34 1.91
C ALA A 157 -22.18 22.95 1.01
N THR A 158 -22.62 23.88 0.16
CA THR A 158 -23.69 23.64 -0.79
C THR A 158 -23.19 23.78 -2.21
N VAL A 159 -23.99 23.35 -3.19
CA VAL A 159 -23.70 23.59 -4.62
C VAL A 159 -23.61 25.08 -4.97
N PHE A 160 -24.08 25.98 -4.10
CA PHE A 160 -23.96 27.43 -4.27
C PHE A 160 -22.58 27.97 -3.85
N ASP A 161 -21.77 27.15 -3.17
CA ASP A 161 -20.45 27.54 -2.64
C ASP A 161 -19.30 27.04 -3.53
N LEU A 162 -19.60 26.36 -4.65
CA LEU A 162 -18.59 25.84 -5.58
C LEU A 162 -17.71 26.97 -6.13
N GLY A 163 -16.40 26.73 -6.15
CA GLY A 163 -15.39 27.72 -6.53
C GLY A 163 -15.00 28.70 -5.40
N MET A 164 -15.67 28.67 -4.25
CA MET A 164 -15.27 29.46 -3.09
C MET A 164 -14.12 28.79 -2.34
N ASN A 165 -13.19 29.57 -1.79
CA ASN A 165 -12.12 29.02 -0.96
C ASN A 165 -12.68 28.26 0.26
N LYS A 166 -12.14 27.07 0.54
CA LYS A 166 -12.66 26.18 1.60
C LYS A 166 -12.59 26.80 2.99
N ALA A 167 -11.56 27.60 3.29
CA ALA A 167 -11.44 28.28 4.57
C ALA A 167 -12.47 29.41 4.74
N VAL A 168 -12.87 30.08 3.66
CA VAL A 168 -13.97 31.06 3.68
C VAL A 168 -15.30 30.39 4.00
N VAL A 169 -15.59 29.25 3.37
CA VAL A 169 -16.81 28.48 3.65
C VAL A 169 -16.87 28.03 5.12
N ALA A 170 -15.77 27.49 5.64
CA ALA A 170 -15.65 27.10 7.04
C ALA A 170 -15.85 28.29 8.00
N ALA A 171 -15.19 29.42 7.74
CA ALA A 171 -15.31 30.63 8.58
C ALA A 171 -16.73 31.20 8.59
N ARG A 172 -17.42 31.24 7.43
CA ARG A 172 -18.82 31.65 7.38
C ARG A 172 -19.71 30.75 8.23
N ARG A 173 -19.47 29.44 8.18
CA ARG A 173 -20.22 28.47 8.97
C ARG A 173 -20.00 28.65 10.47
N ILE A 174 -18.76 28.92 10.88
CA ILE A 174 -18.40 29.22 12.26
C ILE A 174 -19.03 30.55 12.70
N ALA A 175 -18.98 31.59 11.87
CA ALA A 175 -19.58 32.89 12.19
C ALA A 175 -21.11 32.79 12.35
N GLU A 176 -21.79 31.94 11.56
CA GLU A 176 -23.22 31.66 11.71
C GLU A 176 -23.57 30.92 13.01
N LEU A 177 -22.61 30.18 13.58
CA LEU A 177 -22.73 29.49 14.86
C LEU A 177 -22.40 30.40 16.05
N ASP A 178 -21.23 31.05 16.02
CA ASP A 178 -20.73 31.96 17.04
C ASP A 178 -20.17 33.24 16.37
N PRO A 179 -20.98 34.30 16.24
CA PRO A 179 -20.55 35.53 15.56
C PRO A 179 -19.57 36.37 16.40
N TYR A 180 -19.22 35.93 17.61
CA TYR A 180 -18.23 36.57 18.48
C TYR A 180 -16.87 35.89 18.45
N LEU A 181 -16.75 34.70 17.85
CA LEU A 181 -15.49 33.97 17.73
C LEU A 181 -14.65 34.58 16.60
N PRO A 182 -13.46 35.13 16.87
CA PRO A 182 -12.55 35.61 15.83
C PRO A 182 -11.99 34.43 15.01
N VAL A 183 -12.07 34.56 13.69
CA VAL A 183 -11.52 33.60 12.73
C VAL A 183 -10.63 34.35 11.74
N GLU A 184 -9.33 34.03 11.74
CA GLU A 184 -8.35 34.58 10.78
C GLU A 184 -8.12 33.58 9.64
N LEU A 185 -7.94 34.09 8.42
CA LEU A 185 -7.83 33.26 7.22
C LEU A 185 -6.51 33.47 6.49
N VAL A 186 -5.83 32.38 6.16
CA VAL A 186 -4.73 32.34 5.19
C VAL A 186 -5.18 31.56 3.96
N ARG A 187 -5.34 32.26 2.84
CA ARG A 187 -5.92 31.70 1.59
C ARG A 187 -4.87 31.35 0.53
N SER A 188 -3.60 31.52 0.86
CA SER A 188 -2.46 31.23 0.01
C SER A 188 -1.76 29.96 0.48
N VAL A 189 -0.98 29.35 -0.41
CA VAL A 189 -0.06 28.27 -0.04
C VAL A 189 0.87 28.76 1.07
N LEU A 190 1.07 27.94 2.09
CA LEU A 190 1.98 28.22 3.19
C LEU A 190 3.42 27.92 2.74
N SER A 191 4.18 28.98 2.48
CA SER A 191 5.65 28.93 2.43
C SER A 191 6.25 28.81 3.85
N PRO A 192 7.51 28.41 4.00
CA PRO A 192 8.19 28.37 5.31
C PRO A 192 8.04 29.65 6.13
N ASP A 193 8.23 30.83 5.51
CA ASP A 193 8.12 32.12 6.20
C ASP A 193 6.68 32.40 6.66
N THR A 194 5.70 32.16 5.79
CA THR A 194 4.28 32.36 6.13
C THR A 194 3.76 31.35 7.13
N LEU A 195 4.36 30.17 7.18
CA LEU A 195 4.02 29.12 8.13
C LEU A 195 4.45 29.49 9.55
N THR A 196 5.66 30.04 9.73
CA THR A 196 6.09 30.57 11.03
C THR A 196 5.16 31.68 11.51
N LEU A 197 4.75 32.59 10.63
CA LEU A 197 3.78 33.65 10.97
C LEU A 197 2.39 33.08 11.32
N PHE A 198 1.95 32.04 10.62
CA PHE A 198 0.68 31.36 10.92
C PHE A 198 0.70 30.73 12.32
N LEU A 199 1.84 30.12 12.68
CA LEU A 199 2.03 29.41 13.94
C LEU A 199 2.27 30.34 15.15
N ASP A 200 2.77 31.56 14.91
CA ASP A 200 3.17 32.48 15.98
C ASP A 200 2.04 32.74 16.99
N GLY A 201 2.30 32.38 18.25
CA GLY A 201 1.37 32.54 19.37
C GLY A 201 0.12 31.63 19.32
N LEU A 202 0.15 30.53 18.56
CA LEU A 202 -0.83 29.45 18.69
C LEU A 202 -0.50 28.55 19.88
N ASP A 203 -1.53 28.03 20.54
CA ASP A 203 -1.39 27.03 21.61
C ASP A 203 -1.42 25.61 21.07
N VAL A 204 -2.14 25.37 19.96
CA VAL A 204 -2.24 24.08 19.27
C VAL A 204 -2.39 24.31 17.76
N VAL A 205 -1.78 23.47 16.95
CA VAL A 205 -2.04 23.42 15.50
C VAL A 205 -2.54 22.04 15.06
N VAL A 206 -3.50 22.05 14.15
CA VAL A 206 -4.08 20.84 13.56
C VAL A 206 -3.66 20.75 12.10
N ASP A 207 -3.06 19.61 11.73
CA ASP A 207 -2.62 19.26 10.39
C ASP A 207 -3.70 18.44 9.67
N GLY A 208 -4.39 19.06 8.72
CA GLY A 208 -5.27 18.41 7.74
C GLY A 208 -4.75 18.54 6.31
N SER A 209 -3.45 18.81 6.12
CA SER A 209 -2.83 18.93 4.80
C SER A 209 -2.71 17.57 4.10
N ASP A 210 -2.74 17.56 2.78
CA ASP A 210 -2.52 16.39 1.91
C ASP A 210 -1.07 16.29 1.39
N SER A 211 -0.32 17.40 1.43
CA SER A 211 1.07 17.45 0.98
C SER A 211 2.07 17.05 2.06
N LEU A 212 2.87 16.01 1.78
CA LEU A 212 3.99 15.60 2.63
C LEU A 212 4.98 16.74 2.95
N GLU A 213 5.20 17.65 2.00
CA GLU A 213 6.10 18.79 2.19
C GLU A 213 5.57 19.76 3.25
N THR A 214 4.28 20.11 3.17
CA THR A 214 3.61 20.94 4.17
C THR A 214 3.64 20.26 5.54
N LYS A 215 3.44 18.93 5.59
CA LYS A 215 3.50 18.14 6.84
C LYS A 215 4.86 18.23 7.52
N THR A 216 5.94 18.16 6.76
CA THR A 216 7.31 18.26 7.29
C THR A 216 7.61 19.68 7.75
N GLN A 217 7.40 20.69 6.89
CA GLN A 217 7.67 22.08 7.22
C GLN A 217 6.88 22.55 8.44
N LEU A 218 5.60 22.15 8.53
CA LEU A 218 4.75 22.42 9.69
C LEU A 218 5.37 21.92 10.98
N ARG A 219 5.86 20.67 10.99
CA ARG A 219 6.43 20.04 12.19
C ARG A 219 7.77 20.64 12.56
N GLU A 220 8.60 21.01 11.58
CA GLU A 220 9.85 21.73 11.84
C GLU A 220 9.59 23.08 12.51
N ALA A 221 8.66 23.87 11.96
CA ALA A 221 8.30 25.16 12.50
C ALA A 221 7.59 25.05 13.86
N ALA A 222 6.67 24.10 14.02
CA ALA A 222 5.98 23.84 15.28
C ALA A 222 6.96 23.36 16.36
N ARG A 223 7.92 22.50 16.02
CA ARG A 223 8.99 22.07 16.94
C ARG A 223 9.86 23.25 17.40
N ALA A 224 10.24 24.14 16.49
CA ALA A 224 11.01 25.34 16.81
C ALA A 224 10.25 26.31 17.74
N LEU A 225 8.93 26.38 17.58
CA LEU A 225 8.04 27.21 18.41
C LEU A 225 7.47 26.46 19.63
N GLN A 226 7.82 25.17 19.79
CA GLN A 226 7.30 24.29 20.84
C GLN A 226 5.77 24.22 20.87
N ILE A 227 5.13 24.17 19.69
CA ILE A 227 3.68 24.09 19.53
C ILE A 227 3.27 22.63 19.30
N PRO A 228 2.30 22.08 20.05
CA PRO A 228 1.79 20.75 19.81
C PRO A 228 1.05 20.66 18.46
N VAL A 229 1.28 19.55 17.76
CA VAL A 229 0.63 19.23 16.47
C VAL A 229 -0.32 18.05 16.66
N LEU A 230 -1.55 18.20 16.15
CA LEU A 230 -2.55 17.13 16.07
C LEU A 230 -2.86 16.82 14.61
N MET A 231 -2.85 15.55 14.20
CA MET A 231 -3.14 15.16 12.82
C MET A 231 -4.12 13.97 12.80
N PRO A 232 -5.39 14.18 12.42
CA PRO A 232 -6.31 13.09 12.15
C PRO A 232 -6.01 12.47 10.77
N THR A 233 -6.11 11.15 10.68
CA THR A 233 -5.98 10.39 9.42
C THR A 233 -7.30 9.66 9.13
N GLY A 234 -7.72 9.66 7.86
CA GLY A 234 -9.10 9.39 7.44
C GLY A 234 -9.60 7.94 7.52
N ASP A 235 -8.80 6.97 7.96
CA ASP A 235 -9.22 5.57 8.14
C ASP A 235 -9.18 5.19 9.62
N GLN A 236 -10.26 4.57 10.11
CA GLN A 236 -10.39 4.05 11.49
C GLN A 236 -10.11 5.08 12.62
N GLY A 237 -10.38 6.37 12.38
CA GLY A 237 -10.24 7.41 13.40
C GLY A 237 -8.83 7.52 13.98
N VAL A 238 -7.80 7.35 13.15
CA VAL A 238 -6.41 7.49 13.57
C VAL A 238 -6.12 8.95 13.93
N LEU A 239 -5.47 9.16 15.07
CA LEU A 239 -5.00 10.47 15.53
C LEU A 239 -3.52 10.37 15.93
N ASP A 240 -2.69 11.18 15.28
CA ASP A 240 -1.31 11.44 15.70
C ASP A 240 -1.26 12.68 16.60
N VAL A 241 -0.59 12.53 17.74
CA VAL A 241 -0.36 13.59 18.73
C VAL A 241 1.13 13.81 18.87
N GLU A 242 1.61 15.01 18.57
CA GLU A 242 3.02 15.40 18.67
C GLU A 242 3.15 16.60 19.61
N ARG A 243 3.44 16.33 20.88
CA ARG A 243 3.61 17.32 21.95
C ARG A 243 5.01 17.92 21.93
N PHE A 244 5.33 18.74 20.93
CA PHE A 244 6.63 19.45 20.86
C PHE A 244 6.84 20.45 22.02
N ASP A 245 5.77 20.85 22.68
CA ASP A 245 5.79 21.60 23.95
C ASP A 245 6.41 20.80 25.10
N LEU A 246 6.23 19.46 25.10
CA LEU A 246 6.76 18.56 26.14
C LEU A 246 8.08 17.90 25.74
N ASP A 247 8.25 17.57 24.46
CA ASP A 247 9.45 16.93 23.91
C ASP A 247 9.85 17.58 22.57
N PRO A 248 10.63 18.68 22.61
CA PRO A 248 11.13 19.34 21.41
C PRO A 248 12.16 18.50 20.63
N SER A 249 12.68 17.41 21.21
CA SER A 249 13.69 16.55 20.57
C SER A 249 13.08 15.45 19.70
N ARG A 250 11.75 15.30 19.75
CA ARG A 250 11.02 14.27 19.02
C ARG A 250 11.27 14.34 17.51
N GLY A 251 11.48 13.16 16.91
CA GLY A 251 11.53 13.01 15.46
C GLY A 251 10.18 13.32 14.79
N LEU A 252 10.23 13.88 13.57
CA LEU A 252 9.03 14.27 12.82
C LEU A 252 8.16 13.06 12.50
N LEU A 253 6.83 13.19 12.62
CA LEU A 253 5.87 12.09 12.43
C LEU A 253 6.26 10.86 13.26
N HIS A 254 6.62 11.07 14.53
CA HIS A 254 7.05 10.01 15.46
C HIS A 254 8.36 9.30 15.05
N GLY A 255 9.19 9.92 14.22
CA GLY A 255 10.39 9.32 13.66
C GLY A 255 10.13 8.48 12.40
N LEU A 256 8.93 8.59 11.81
CA LEU A 256 8.58 7.96 10.53
C LEU A 256 9.07 8.77 9.33
N LEU A 257 9.81 9.86 9.53
CA LEU A 257 10.46 10.62 8.46
C LEU A 257 11.94 10.84 8.81
N ASP A 258 12.78 10.57 7.81
CA ASP A 258 14.22 10.84 7.85
C ASP A 258 14.48 12.26 7.32
N GLU A 259 15.64 12.85 7.65
CA GLU A 259 16.03 14.19 7.15
C GLU A 259 16.47 14.11 5.67
N GLY A 260 15.85 14.91 4.78
CA GLY A 260 16.26 15.02 3.38
C GLY A 260 15.13 15.41 2.41
N PRO A 261 15.45 15.70 1.13
CA PRO A 261 14.44 16.03 0.13
C PRO A 261 13.63 14.78 -0.27
N TYR A 262 12.31 14.81 -0.03
CA TYR A 262 11.36 13.75 -0.41
C TYR A 262 11.02 13.82 -1.91
N LEU A 263 11.97 13.41 -2.77
CA LEU A 263 11.79 13.39 -4.23
C LEU A 263 10.73 12.38 -4.68
N ASP A 264 10.66 11.23 -4.01
CA ASP A 264 9.58 10.24 -4.14
C ASP A 264 8.79 10.19 -2.82
N LYS A 265 7.51 10.59 -2.87
CA LYS A 265 6.68 10.80 -1.68
C LYS A 265 5.92 9.54 -1.26
N ASP A 266 5.66 8.63 -2.20
CA ASP A 266 4.74 7.50 -2.01
C ASP A 266 5.20 6.57 -0.87
N PRO A 267 6.49 6.16 -0.77
CA PRO A 267 6.94 5.27 0.31
C PRO A 267 6.74 5.88 1.70
N TYR A 268 6.90 7.20 1.82
CA TYR A 268 6.72 7.91 3.08
C TYR A 268 5.25 8.04 3.46
N VAL A 269 4.37 8.32 2.49
CA VAL A 269 2.92 8.37 2.71
C VAL A 269 2.42 7.00 3.18
N LEU A 270 2.84 5.92 2.54
CA LEU A 270 2.47 4.55 2.93
C LEU A 270 2.99 4.20 4.34
N ARG A 271 4.21 4.63 4.69
CA ARG A 271 4.76 4.48 6.04
C ARG A 271 3.97 5.27 7.09
N ILE A 272 3.59 6.51 6.78
CA ILE A 272 2.80 7.38 7.68
C ILE A 272 1.41 6.79 7.91
N VAL A 273 0.75 6.30 6.86
CA VAL A 273 -0.59 5.69 6.96
C VAL A 273 -0.54 4.32 7.64
N LYS A 274 0.61 3.64 7.60
CA LYS A 274 0.84 2.28 8.12
C LYS A 274 -0.13 1.27 7.51
N VAL A 275 0.10 1.01 6.22
CA VAL A 275 -0.73 0.19 5.33
C VAL A 275 -1.18 -1.16 5.91
N SER A 276 -0.33 -1.83 6.70
CA SER A 276 -0.67 -3.12 7.33
C SER A 276 -1.81 -3.03 8.34
N GLU A 277 -2.11 -1.84 8.86
CA GLU A 277 -3.15 -1.60 9.86
C GLU A 277 -4.40 -0.92 9.28
N LEU A 278 -4.47 -0.70 7.97
CA LEU A 278 -5.65 -0.14 7.31
C LEU A 278 -6.85 -1.08 7.42
N SER A 279 -8.06 -0.50 7.46
CA SER A 279 -9.29 -1.29 7.28
C SER A 279 -9.26 -2.03 5.94
N THR A 280 -9.91 -3.20 5.87
CA THR A 280 -9.96 -4.03 4.65
C THR A 280 -10.39 -3.22 3.42
N ARG A 281 -11.41 -2.36 3.58
CA ARG A 281 -11.94 -1.55 2.48
C ARG A 281 -10.98 -0.43 2.08
N ALA A 282 -10.34 0.24 3.04
CA ALA A 282 -9.35 1.27 2.74
C ALA A 282 -8.13 0.68 2.04
N ALA A 283 -7.61 -0.44 2.53
CA ALA A 283 -6.50 -1.16 1.91
C ALA A 283 -6.83 -1.64 0.49
N ALA A 284 -8.03 -2.19 0.27
CA ALA A 284 -8.49 -2.56 -1.07
C ALA A 284 -8.60 -1.35 -2.01
N SER A 285 -9.08 -0.22 -1.50
CA SER A 285 -9.24 1.00 -2.29
C SER A 285 -7.89 1.62 -2.69
N LEU A 286 -6.86 1.50 -1.85
CA LEU A 286 -5.51 1.97 -2.19
C LEU A 286 -4.96 1.31 -3.46
N LEU A 287 -5.27 0.02 -3.69
CA LEU A 287 -4.89 -0.68 -4.91
C LEU A 287 -5.68 -0.24 -6.16
N GLU A 288 -6.74 0.55 -5.98
CA GLU A 288 -7.63 1.01 -7.04
C GLU A 288 -7.45 2.49 -7.38
N VAL A 289 -6.59 3.22 -6.64
CA VAL A 289 -6.22 4.61 -6.94
C VAL A 289 -5.50 4.67 -8.29
N ASP A 290 -5.91 5.62 -9.12
CA ASP A 290 -5.53 5.81 -10.53
C ASP A 290 -5.94 4.67 -11.48
N GLU A 291 -6.64 3.65 -10.98
CA GLU A 291 -7.19 2.53 -11.76
C GLU A 291 -8.71 2.69 -11.95
N THR A 292 -9.46 2.73 -10.85
CA THR A 292 -10.93 2.87 -10.87
C THR A 292 -11.44 4.05 -10.04
N ILE A 293 -10.58 4.61 -9.17
CA ILE A 293 -10.86 5.83 -8.39
C ILE A 293 -9.71 6.81 -8.51
N THR A 294 -9.98 8.11 -8.43
CA THR A 294 -8.97 9.18 -8.68
C THR A 294 -8.19 9.61 -7.46
N ALA A 295 -8.63 9.23 -6.26
CA ALA A 295 -8.03 9.69 -5.00
C ALA A 295 -8.42 8.75 -3.85
N TRP A 296 -7.73 8.91 -2.72
CA TRP A 296 -8.01 8.19 -1.49
C TRP A 296 -9.47 8.40 -1.03
N PRO A 297 -10.27 7.33 -0.83
CA PRO A 297 -11.65 7.47 -0.37
C PRO A 297 -11.72 8.04 1.05
N GLN A 298 -12.67 8.95 1.26
CA GLN A 298 -12.92 9.53 2.58
C GLN A 298 -14.41 9.49 2.88
N LEU A 299 -14.79 8.96 4.05
CA LEU A 299 -16.17 8.98 4.54
C LEU A 299 -16.36 10.16 5.50
N ALA A 300 -17.50 10.85 5.39
CA ALA A 300 -17.85 11.93 6.31
C ALA A 300 -17.90 11.48 7.78
N GLY A 301 -18.26 10.21 8.03
CA GLY A 301 -18.25 9.61 9.37
C GLY A 301 -16.86 9.53 9.99
N ASP A 302 -15.87 9.09 9.22
CA ASP A 302 -14.47 9.02 9.68
C ASP A 302 -13.88 10.40 9.91
N VAL A 303 -14.22 11.37 9.04
CA VAL A 303 -13.86 12.77 9.19
C VAL A 303 -14.45 13.35 10.49
N ALA A 304 -15.73 13.06 10.79
CA ALA A 304 -16.36 13.51 12.03
C ALA A 304 -15.77 12.83 13.29
N LEU A 305 -15.41 11.55 13.19
CA LEU A 305 -14.75 10.82 14.29
C LEU A 305 -13.37 11.38 14.59
N GLY A 306 -12.55 11.62 13.55
CA GLY A 306 -11.26 12.27 13.69
C GLY A 306 -11.39 13.67 14.31
N ALA A 307 -12.44 14.41 13.94
CA ALA A 307 -12.70 15.72 14.52
C ALA A 307 -13.09 15.66 16.01
N ALA A 308 -13.88 14.68 16.42
CA ALA A 308 -14.18 14.44 17.83
C ALA A 308 -12.91 14.11 18.64
N ALA A 309 -12.02 13.28 18.08
CA ALA A 309 -10.75 12.94 18.71
C ALA A 309 -9.83 14.18 18.86
N VAL A 310 -9.77 15.05 17.85
CA VAL A 310 -9.01 16.30 17.91
C VAL A 310 -9.61 17.27 18.91
N ALA A 311 -10.93 17.43 18.98
CA ALA A 311 -11.59 18.29 19.97
C ALA A 311 -11.26 17.85 21.41
N GLU A 312 -11.31 16.55 21.69
CA GLU A 312 -10.89 15.98 22.97
C GLU A 312 -9.41 16.25 23.25
N ALA A 313 -8.52 16.09 22.27
CA ALA A 313 -7.10 16.37 22.43
C ALA A 313 -6.82 17.85 22.72
N VAL A 314 -7.48 18.78 22.01
CA VAL A 314 -7.38 20.23 22.28
C VAL A 314 -7.87 20.56 23.68
N ARG A 315 -8.99 19.97 24.11
CA ARG A 315 -9.53 20.14 25.46
C ARG A 315 -8.51 19.70 26.53
N ARG A 316 -7.92 18.50 26.37
CA ARG A 316 -6.91 17.98 27.30
C ARG A 316 -5.67 18.87 27.36
N ILE A 317 -5.18 19.32 26.21
CA ILE A 317 -4.02 20.23 26.15
C ILE A 317 -4.34 21.54 26.87
N GLY A 318 -5.50 22.14 26.56
CA GLY A 318 -5.92 23.42 27.15
C GLY A 318 -6.18 23.39 28.64
N LEU A 319 -6.56 22.24 29.19
CA LEU A 319 -6.80 22.04 30.63
C LEU A 319 -5.59 21.43 31.37
N GLY A 320 -4.47 21.21 30.67
CA GLY A 320 -3.29 20.57 31.27
C GLY A 320 -3.48 19.11 31.68
N GLU A 321 -4.47 18.42 31.12
CA GLU A 321 -4.70 16.99 31.34
C GLU A 321 -3.62 16.13 30.65
N SER A 322 -3.47 14.87 31.10
CA SER A 322 -2.49 13.95 30.52
C SER A 322 -2.84 13.59 29.07
N LEU A 323 -1.93 13.94 28.16
CA LEU A 323 -1.96 13.54 26.75
C LEU A 323 -0.52 13.46 26.22
N PRO A 324 0.14 12.28 26.28
CA PRO A 324 1.49 12.12 25.76
C PRO A 324 1.50 12.10 24.23
N SER A 325 2.68 12.34 23.63
CA SER A 325 2.87 12.13 22.20
C SER A 325 2.70 10.66 21.82
N GLY A 326 2.09 10.40 20.68
CA GLY A 326 1.88 9.05 20.15
C GLY A 326 0.75 8.99 19.13
N ARG A 327 0.46 7.77 18.68
CA ARG A 327 -0.63 7.48 17.74
C ARG A 327 -1.69 6.62 18.43
N ILE A 328 -2.94 6.99 18.24
CA ILE A 328 -4.09 6.17 18.64
C ILE A 328 -4.97 5.86 17.44
N ARG A 329 -5.81 4.83 17.58
CA ARG A 329 -6.83 4.45 16.59
C ARG A 329 -8.16 4.22 17.30
N ILE A 330 -9.21 4.85 16.79
CA ILE A 330 -10.57 4.72 17.30
C ILE A 330 -11.38 3.95 16.27
N ASP A 331 -11.24 2.63 16.26
CA ASP A 331 -11.90 1.76 15.28
C ASP A 331 -13.37 1.50 15.67
N VAL A 332 -14.28 2.29 15.09
CA VAL A 332 -15.73 2.16 15.33
C VAL A 332 -16.26 0.82 14.83
N ALA A 333 -15.77 0.30 13.70
CA ALA A 333 -16.23 -0.98 13.17
C ALA A 333 -15.86 -2.12 14.13
N ARG A 334 -14.60 -2.17 14.57
CA ARG A 334 -14.14 -3.15 15.56
C ARG A 334 -14.88 -3.03 16.89
N ALA A 335 -15.25 -1.82 17.31
CA ALA A 335 -16.05 -1.63 18.52
C ALA A 335 -17.47 -2.21 18.37
N LEU A 336 -18.09 -2.05 17.20
CA LEU A 336 -19.40 -2.63 16.89
C LEU A 336 -19.36 -4.16 16.74
N ASP A 337 -18.23 -4.73 16.28
CA ASP A 337 -18.04 -6.18 16.23
C ASP A 337 -17.93 -6.82 17.62
N GLN A 338 -17.65 -6.03 18.65
CA GLN A 338 -17.54 -6.46 20.05
C GLN A 338 -18.84 -6.25 20.84
N ILE A 339 -19.97 -5.99 20.18
CA ILE A 339 -21.27 -5.90 20.87
C ILE A 339 -21.53 -7.22 21.60
N ALA A 340 -21.59 -7.12 22.92
CA ALA A 340 -21.84 -8.21 23.83
C ALA A 340 -22.89 -7.79 24.87
N GLU A 341 -23.63 -8.76 25.40
CA GLU A 341 -24.47 -8.54 26.58
C GLU A 341 -23.58 -8.16 27.79
N PRO A 342 -23.91 -7.12 28.57
CA PRO A 342 -23.08 -6.68 29.70
C PRO A 342 -22.89 -7.79 30.75
N VAL A 343 -21.64 -8.20 30.98
CA VAL A 343 -21.28 -9.22 31.99
C VAL A 343 -20.88 -8.55 33.31
N ALA A 344 -21.36 -9.08 34.45
CA ALA A 344 -20.83 -8.73 35.76
C ALA A 344 -19.56 -9.57 36.04
N THR A 345 -18.42 -8.94 36.28
CA THR A 345 -17.10 -9.61 36.27
C THR A 345 -16.63 -10.05 37.67
N PRO A 346 -16.40 -11.36 37.92
CA PRO A 346 -15.41 -11.84 38.89
C PRO A 346 -14.06 -12.09 38.19
N GLY A 347 -12.98 -11.66 38.83
CA GLY A 347 -11.62 -11.65 38.26
C GLY A 347 -10.97 -13.04 38.09
N ALA A 348 -10.10 -13.15 37.08
CA ALA A 348 -9.34 -14.36 36.79
C ALA A 348 -7.81 -14.10 36.82
N PRO A 349 -6.99 -15.04 37.34
CA PRO A 349 -5.53 -14.97 37.35
C PRO A 349 -4.85 -15.71 36.18
N ALA A 350 -3.55 -15.43 35.96
CA ALA A 350 -2.75 -15.81 34.79
C ALA A 350 -1.79 -17.03 34.99
N PRO A 351 -1.32 -17.71 33.91
CA PRO A 351 -0.40 -18.86 33.99
C PRO A 351 1.07 -18.58 33.55
N PRO A 352 2.04 -19.50 33.82
CA PRO A 352 3.47 -19.34 33.51
C PRO A 352 3.99 -20.22 32.33
N ILE A 353 5.24 -19.97 31.89
CA ILE A 353 5.94 -20.52 30.68
C ILE A 353 7.29 -21.19 31.07
N GLU A 354 7.68 -22.28 30.38
CA GLU A 354 9.04 -22.90 30.41
C GLU A 354 9.57 -23.18 28.98
N GLU A 355 10.90 -23.10 28.79
CA GLU A 355 11.67 -23.27 27.53
C GLU A 355 12.81 -24.31 27.68
N HIS A 356 13.18 -25.04 26.61
CA HIS A 356 14.53 -25.63 26.41
C HIS A 356 14.89 -25.86 24.91
N PRO A 357 16.14 -25.57 24.45
CA PRO A 357 16.58 -25.85 23.06
C PRO A 357 17.86 -26.74 22.86
N ALA A 358 17.82 -27.58 21.80
CA ALA A 358 18.67 -27.67 20.58
C ALA A 358 20.21 -28.10 20.58
N PRO A 359 20.88 -28.37 19.40
CA PRO A 359 21.44 -29.69 19.01
C PRO A 359 22.85 -29.70 18.28
N ALA A 360 23.19 -30.84 17.63
CA ALA A 360 23.96 -31.05 16.36
C ALA A 360 25.46 -31.46 16.33
N SER A 361 25.82 -32.38 15.40
CA SER A 361 26.68 -32.11 14.20
C SER A 361 27.00 -33.39 13.36
N PRO A 362 27.02 -33.37 12.00
CA PRO A 362 27.50 -34.47 11.15
C PRO A 362 28.69 -34.14 10.20
N LEU A 363 29.28 -35.20 9.63
CA LEU A 363 30.50 -35.30 8.80
C LEU A 363 30.27 -35.17 7.27
N ALA A 364 31.35 -34.83 6.55
CA ALA A 364 31.43 -34.50 5.11
C ALA A 364 31.41 -35.72 4.14
N PRO A 365 31.12 -35.56 2.82
CA PRO A 365 31.01 -36.69 1.90
C PRO A 365 31.72 -36.55 0.54
N GLU A 366 31.58 -37.65 -0.20
CA GLU A 366 32.38 -38.15 -1.32
C GLU A 366 31.83 -37.76 -2.72
N LEU A 367 32.61 -37.99 -3.77
CA LEU A 367 32.43 -37.50 -5.15
C LEU A 367 31.01 -37.61 -5.81
N PRO A 368 30.20 -38.67 -5.63
CA PRO A 368 28.81 -38.70 -6.11
C PRO A 368 27.94 -37.56 -5.55
N ALA A 369 28.32 -37.01 -4.40
CA ALA A 369 27.69 -35.85 -3.79
C ALA A 369 27.85 -34.57 -4.63
N ILE A 370 28.94 -34.42 -5.40
CA ILE A 370 29.15 -33.23 -6.24
C ILE A 370 28.12 -33.20 -7.38
N ILE A 371 27.86 -34.36 -8.00
CA ILE A 371 26.87 -34.48 -9.08
C ILE A 371 25.46 -34.23 -8.54
N ALA A 372 25.12 -34.81 -7.38
CA ALA A 372 23.86 -34.54 -6.72
C ALA A 372 23.70 -33.07 -6.29
N ALA A 373 24.77 -32.44 -5.81
CA ALA A 373 24.78 -31.02 -5.44
C ALA A 373 24.54 -30.11 -6.66
N ALA A 374 25.11 -30.44 -7.82
CA ALA A 374 24.83 -29.73 -9.06
C ALA A 374 23.36 -29.88 -9.50
N ALA A 375 22.83 -31.11 -9.48
CA ALA A 375 21.42 -31.37 -9.78
C ALA A 375 20.48 -30.60 -8.84
N GLN A 376 20.82 -30.49 -7.56
CA GLN A 376 20.04 -29.74 -6.56
C GLN A 376 19.95 -28.23 -6.88
N ARG A 377 20.88 -27.66 -7.66
CA ARG A 377 20.88 -26.23 -8.02
C ARG A 377 19.91 -25.86 -9.14
N ALA A 378 19.32 -26.84 -9.80
CA ALA A 378 18.33 -26.60 -10.85
C ALA A 378 17.20 -25.67 -10.40
N PRO A 379 16.61 -24.89 -11.33
CA PRO A 379 15.45 -24.08 -11.04
C PRO A 379 14.20 -24.96 -10.91
N SER A 380 13.24 -24.48 -10.15
CA SER A 380 11.89 -25.04 -10.08
C SER A 380 10.89 -23.91 -9.84
N VAL A 381 9.63 -24.13 -10.21
CA VAL A 381 8.54 -23.19 -9.89
C VAL A 381 8.57 -22.90 -8.38
N ALA A 382 8.52 -21.61 -8.05
CA ALA A 382 8.59 -21.10 -6.68
C ALA A 382 9.75 -21.62 -5.80
N ASN A 383 10.82 -22.15 -6.41
CA ASN A 383 11.92 -22.81 -5.69
C ASN A 383 11.45 -23.96 -4.76
N MET A 384 10.36 -24.66 -5.15
CA MET A 384 9.80 -25.81 -4.42
C MET A 384 10.70 -27.04 -4.38
N GLN A 385 11.61 -27.18 -5.34
CA GLN A 385 12.55 -28.29 -5.47
C GLN A 385 11.82 -29.65 -5.39
N PRO A 386 10.94 -29.94 -6.39
CA PRO A 386 9.97 -31.04 -6.33
C PRO A 386 10.60 -32.41 -6.61
N TRP A 387 11.86 -32.58 -6.24
CA TRP A 387 12.66 -33.77 -6.49
C TRP A 387 13.25 -34.32 -5.20
N GLN A 388 13.49 -35.62 -5.20
CA GLN A 388 14.41 -36.29 -4.31
C GLN A 388 15.58 -36.77 -5.16
N ILE A 389 16.80 -36.44 -4.72
CA ILE A 389 18.03 -36.84 -5.40
C ILE A 389 18.73 -37.88 -4.52
N GLU A 390 18.99 -39.04 -5.10
CA GLU A 390 19.76 -40.12 -4.49
C GLU A 390 21.06 -40.31 -5.26
N ALA A 391 22.18 -40.20 -4.55
CA ALA A 391 23.51 -40.43 -5.10
C ALA A 391 24.03 -41.78 -4.57
N GLU A 392 24.26 -42.71 -5.48
CA GLU A 392 24.89 -43.99 -5.22
C GLU A 392 26.28 -44.02 -5.88
N PRO A 393 27.19 -44.93 -5.49
CA PRO A 393 28.54 -45.00 -6.07
C PRO A 393 28.59 -45.16 -7.60
N ARG A 394 27.51 -45.66 -8.22
CA ARG A 394 27.44 -45.92 -9.67
C ARG A 394 26.21 -45.32 -10.35
N SER A 395 25.40 -44.54 -9.63
CA SER A 395 24.20 -43.95 -10.21
C SER A 395 23.79 -42.67 -9.49
N VAL A 396 23.18 -41.74 -10.21
CA VAL A 396 22.45 -40.62 -9.62
C VAL A 396 21.01 -40.72 -10.11
N THR A 397 20.06 -40.76 -9.18
CA THR A 397 18.64 -40.87 -9.47
C THR A 397 17.90 -39.64 -8.95
N ILE A 398 17.10 -39.01 -9.82
CA ILE A 398 16.29 -37.83 -9.54
C ILE A 398 14.82 -38.24 -9.70
N ARG A 399 14.06 -38.23 -8.60
CA ARG A 399 12.64 -38.64 -8.59
C ARG A 399 11.72 -37.50 -8.24
N LEU A 400 10.61 -37.36 -8.97
CA LEU A 400 9.57 -36.38 -8.69
C LEU A 400 8.85 -36.70 -7.38
N ARG A 401 8.69 -35.72 -6.49
CA ARG A 401 7.99 -35.85 -5.20
C ARG A 401 6.64 -35.14 -5.24
N PRO A 402 5.51 -35.87 -5.33
CA PRO A 402 4.18 -35.28 -5.38
C PRO A 402 3.88 -34.36 -4.19
N GLU A 403 4.42 -34.64 -3.01
CA GLU A 403 4.23 -33.82 -1.80
C GLU A 403 4.85 -32.42 -1.88
N ARG A 404 5.70 -32.15 -2.89
CA ARG A 404 6.44 -30.88 -3.04
C ARG A 404 5.93 -30.06 -4.23
N THR A 405 4.67 -30.26 -4.60
CA THR A 405 4.02 -29.62 -5.76
C THR A 405 3.06 -28.51 -5.30
N ALA A 406 2.59 -27.70 -6.25
CA ALA A 406 1.66 -26.60 -6.01
C ALA A 406 0.51 -26.65 -7.04
N THR A 407 -0.55 -25.84 -6.87
CA THR A 407 -1.71 -25.83 -7.76
C THR A 407 -1.35 -25.54 -9.22
N LEU A 408 -0.31 -24.74 -9.46
CA LEU A 408 0.18 -24.45 -10.81
C LEU A 408 0.91 -25.63 -11.48
N ASP A 409 1.24 -26.68 -10.72
CA ASP A 409 1.85 -27.91 -11.23
C ASP A 409 0.79 -28.90 -11.72
N ILE A 410 0.12 -28.53 -12.81
CA ILE A 410 -1.02 -29.29 -13.35
C ILE A 410 -0.51 -30.61 -13.93
N GLY A 411 -1.01 -31.72 -13.37
CA GLY A 411 -0.62 -33.06 -13.79
C GLY A 411 0.89 -33.32 -13.63
N PHE A 412 1.56 -32.67 -12.68
CA PHE A 412 3.00 -32.80 -12.42
C PHE A 412 3.93 -32.29 -13.53
N ARG A 413 3.40 -31.56 -14.52
CA ARG A 413 4.15 -31.10 -15.70
C ARG A 413 5.22 -30.08 -15.34
N ALA A 414 4.94 -29.13 -14.43
CA ALA A 414 5.93 -28.16 -13.97
C ALA A 414 7.05 -28.84 -13.18
N SER A 415 6.71 -29.85 -12.39
CA SER A 415 7.69 -30.66 -11.66
C SER A 415 8.52 -31.54 -12.58
N ALA A 416 7.95 -32.06 -13.67
CA ALA A 416 8.69 -32.79 -14.69
C ALA A 416 9.72 -31.90 -15.41
N VAL A 417 9.36 -30.65 -15.75
CA VAL A 417 10.31 -29.63 -16.24
C VAL A 417 11.45 -29.45 -15.23
N ALA A 418 11.12 -29.33 -13.95
CA ALA A 418 12.11 -29.17 -12.89
C ALA A 418 13.08 -30.38 -12.79
N VAL A 419 12.56 -31.62 -12.83
CA VAL A 419 13.38 -32.85 -12.87
C VAL A 419 14.28 -32.88 -14.11
N GLY A 420 13.78 -32.41 -15.25
CA GLY A 420 14.55 -32.21 -16.47
C GLY A 420 15.76 -31.30 -16.30
N SER A 421 15.54 -30.11 -15.73
CA SER A 421 16.63 -29.17 -15.43
C SER A 421 17.64 -29.75 -14.45
N ALA A 422 17.19 -30.49 -13.42
CA ALA A 422 18.08 -31.16 -12.48
C ALA A 422 18.93 -32.26 -13.15
N LEU A 423 18.34 -33.01 -14.09
CA LEU A 423 19.05 -34.00 -14.89
C LEU A 423 20.09 -33.36 -15.82
N PHE A 424 19.77 -32.23 -16.44
CA PHE A 424 20.74 -31.47 -17.24
C PHE A 424 21.95 -31.03 -16.40
N ASN A 425 21.71 -30.48 -15.21
CA ASN A 425 22.77 -30.09 -14.28
C ASN A 425 23.60 -31.29 -13.81
N ALA A 426 22.96 -32.44 -13.60
CA ALA A 426 23.67 -33.68 -13.29
C ALA A 426 24.60 -34.11 -14.44
N LYS A 427 24.14 -34.05 -15.71
CA LYS A 427 24.95 -34.38 -16.89
C LYS A 427 26.18 -33.46 -16.99
N VAL A 428 25.99 -32.16 -16.80
CA VAL A 428 27.06 -31.15 -16.81
C VAL A 428 28.13 -31.44 -15.73
N ALA A 429 27.70 -31.73 -14.50
CA ALA A 429 28.62 -32.09 -13.43
C ALA A 429 29.33 -33.43 -13.66
N ALA A 430 28.60 -34.45 -14.14
CA ALA A 430 29.17 -35.75 -14.46
C ALA A 430 30.20 -35.68 -15.58
N ALA A 431 29.95 -34.88 -16.63
CA ALA A 431 30.90 -34.64 -17.71
C ALA A 431 32.20 -33.99 -17.20
N THR A 432 32.09 -33.05 -16.26
CA THR A 432 33.22 -32.32 -15.66
C THR A 432 34.14 -33.22 -14.84
N VAL A 433 33.56 -34.19 -14.11
CA VAL A 433 34.32 -35.15 -13.30
C VAL A 433 34.64 -36.45 -14.04
N GLY A 434 34.32 -36.55 -15.33
CA GLY A 434 34.63 -37.70 -16.19
C GLY A 434 33.77 -38.95 -15.92
N LEU A 435 32.57 -38.77 -15.33
CA LEU A 435 31.65 -39.85 -14.94
C LEU A 435 30.32 -39.86 -15.72
N LEU A 436 30.28 -39.27 -16.91
CA LEU A 436 29.06 -39.20 -17.73
C LEU A 436 28.70 -40.57 -18.31
N GLY A 437 27.47 -41.03 -18.04
CA GLY A 437 26.95 -42.28 -18.59
C GLY A 437 25.49 -42.21 -19.04
N PRO A 438 24.90 -43.36 -19.42
CA PRO A 438 23.58 -43.39 -20.03
C PRO A 438 22.49 -42.98 -19.03
N VAL A 439 21.52 -42.22 -19.55
CA VAL A 439 20.35 -41.73 -18.82
C VAL A 439 19.12 -42.54 -19.22
N HIS A 440 18.32 -42.92 -18.24
CA HIS A 440 17.01 -43.53 -18.44
C HIS A 440 15.95 -42.71 -17.69
N ILE A 441 14.89 -42.33 -18.39
CA ILE A 441 13.72 -41.65 -17.81
C ILE A 441 12.54 -42.63 -17.91
N SER A 442 11.82 -42.80 -16.81
CA SER A 442 10.65 -43.68 -16.71
C SER A 442 9.50 -43.01 -15.98
N GLU A 443 8.28 -43.24 -16.46
CA GLU A 443 7.03 -42.82 -15.83
C GLU A 443 6.38 -44.03 -15.14
N THR A 444 5.82 -43.81 -13.94
CA THR A 444 5.13 -44.87 -13.19
C THR A 444 3.90 -44.31 -12.48
N ASP A 445 2.87 -45.14 -12.29
CA ASP A 445 1.72 -44.82 -11.42
C ASP A 445 2.03 -45.03 -9.92
N GLY A 446 3.32 -45.15 -9.56
CA GLY A 446 3.78 -45.43 -8.21
C GLY A 446 4.03 -44.19 -7.35
N GLU A 447 4.82 -44.34 -6.29
CA GLU A 447 5.19 -43.24 -5.38
C GLU A 447 5.89 -42.08 -6.08
N PHE A 448 6.63 -42.37 -7.16
CA PHE A 448 7.35 -41.38 -7.96
C PHE A 448 6.80 -41.35 -9.40
N PRO A 449 5.97 -40.37 -9.76
CA PRO A 449 5.36 -40.28 -11.09
C PRO A 449 6.38 -40.24 -12.24
N LEU A 450 7.56 -39.67 -11.97
CA LEU A 450 8.68 -39.55 -12.90
C LEU A 450 10.00 -39.83 -12.19
N SER A 451 10.87 -40.63 -12.80
CA SER A 451 12.23 -40.90 -12.32
C SER A 451 13.23 -40.80 -13.48
N ALA A 452 14.31 -40.05 -13.26
CA ALA A 452 15.46 -39.96 -14.16
C ALA A 452 16.70 -40.54 -13.47
N THR A 453 17.28 -41.60 -14.05
CA THR A 453 18.47 -42.26 -13.51
C THR A 453 19.61 -42.17 -14.51
N MET A 454 20.73 -41.59 -14.07
CA MET A 454 21.99 -41.57 -14.81
C MET A 454 22.95 -42.60 -14.21
N ARG A 455 23.44 -43.54 -15.02
CA ARG A 455 24.52 -44.45 -14.60
C ARG A 455 25.86 -43.73 -14.71
N LEU A 456 26.69 -43.82 -13.68
CA LEU A 456 28.03 -43.24 -13.67
C LEU A 456 29.04 -44.24 -14.25
N GLN A 457 29.77 -43.82 -15.27
CA GLN A 457 30.82 -44.61 -15.93
C GLN A 457 31.88 -43.65 -16.49
N ASP A 458 33.07 -44.16 -16.80
CA ASP A 458 34.13 -43.35 -17.40
C ASP A 458 33.66 -42.78 -18.76
N GLY A 459 33.33 -41.49 -18.76
CA GLY A 459 32.74 -40.81 -19.90
C GLY A 459 32.79 -39.30 -19.72
N SER A 460 33.06 -38.58 -20.81
CA SER A 460 33.23 -37.13 -20.80
C SER A 460 32.57 -36.52 -22.04
N ASP A 461 32.11 -35.29 -21.89
CA ASP A 461 31.57 -34.46 -22.96
C ASP A 461 32.14 -33.04 -22.77
N PRO A 462 33.11 -32.61 -23.60
CA PRO A 462 33.77 -31.33 -23.43
C PRO A 462 32.84 -30.12 -23.53
N GLU A 463 31.77 -30.20 -24.34
CA GLU A 463 30.80 -29.11 -24.49
C GLU A 463 29.95 -28.99 -23.23
N LEU A 464 29.45 -30.11 -22.69
CA LEU A 464 28.73 -30.10 -21.41
C LEU A 464 29.63 -29.71 -20.23
N ALA A 465 30.89 -30.14 -20.21
CA ALA A 465 31.82 -29.81 -19.13
C ALA A 465 32.13 -28.30 -19.05
N GLN A 466 32.15 -27.59 -20.19
CA GLN A 466 32.34 -26.13 -20.23
C GLN A 466 31.20 -25.37 -19.53
N LEU A 467 29.98 -25.94 -19.51
CA LEU A 467 28.82 -25.33 -18.88
C LEU A 467 28.83 -25.43 -17.35
N TYR A 468 29.78 -26.12 -16.72
CA TYR A 468 29.76 -26.34 -15.27
C TYR A 468 29.81 -25.05 -14.46
N GLU A 469 30.75 -24.15 -14.74
CA GLU A 469 30.83 -22.87 -14.03
C GLU A 469 29.64 -21.95 -14.38
N PRO A 470 29.26 -21.75 -15.66
CA PRO A 470 28.04 -21.03 -16.02
C PRO A 470 26.76 -21.54 -15.33
N MET A 471 26.59 -22.86 -15.25
CA MET A 471 25.48 -23.52 -14.54
C MET A 471 25.48 -23.18 -13.04
N LEU A 472 26.65 -23.17 -12.39
CA LEU A 472 26.76 -22.79 -10.98
C LEU A 472 26.41 -21.31 -10.77
N GLN A 473 26.74 -20.44 -11.71
CA GLN A 473 26.43 -19.01 -11.63
C GLN A 473 24.99 -18.67 -12.04
N ARG A 474 24.26 -19.60 -12.67
CA ARG A 474 22.88 -19.39 -13.12
C ARG A 474 21.98 -18.90 -11.99
N GLU A 475 21.24 -17.82 -12.25
CA GLU A 475 20.34 -17.20 -11.29
C GLU A 475 19.08 -16.64 -11.94
N THR A 476 18.04 -16.45 -11.13
CA THR A 476 16.79 -15.79 -11.55
C THR A 476 16.90 -14.31 -11.28
N ASN A 477 16.76 -13.50 -12.32
CA ASN A 477 16.86 -12.05 -12.21
C ASN A 477 15.53 -11.38 -12.50
N ARG A 478 14.94 -10.75 -11.48
CA ARG A 478 13.62 -10.10 -11.58
C ARG A 478 13.69 -8.59 -11.69
N HIS A 479 14.85 -7.96 -11.86
CA HIS A 479 14.94 -6.51 -12.06
C HIS A 479 14.05 -6.02 -13.21
N LEU A 480 13.80 -4.72 -13.34
CA LEU A 480 12.94 -4.19 -14.39
C LEU A 480 13.49 -4.47 -15.79
N GLY A 481 14.82 -4.46 -15.94
CA GLY A 481 15.48 -4.59 -17.23
C GLY A 481 15.60 -3.26 -17.96
N THR A 482 16.26 -3.28 -19.13
CA THR A 482 16.35 -2.14 -20.04
C THR A 482 15.64 -2.44 -21.35
N LEU A 483 15.18 -1.40 -22.05
CA LEU A 483 14.51 -1.51 -23.35
C LEU A 483 15.47 -1.79 -24.52
N ALA A 484 16.69 -2.24 -24.25
CA ALA A 484 17.66 -2.59 -25.29
C ALA A 484 17.16 -3.79 -26.10
N ALA A 485 17.40 -3.77 -27.42
CA ALA A 485 17.04 -4.87 -28.30
C ALA A 485 17.88 -6.12 -28.00
N LEU A 486 17.29 -7.29 -28.24
CA LEU A 486 18.00 -8.57 -28.15
C LEU A 486 18.99 -8.68 -29.33
N ASP A 487 20.25 -8.97 -29.02
CA ASP A 487 21.30 -9.18 -30.01
C ASP A 487 21.05 -10.45 -30.85
N GLU A 488 21.33 -10.38 -32.17
CA GLU A 488 21.05 -11.46 -33.11
C GLU A 488 21.94 -12.69 -32.90
N GLU A 489 23.21 -12.52 -32.50
CA GLU A 489 24.11 -13.63 -32.21
C GLU A 489 23.66 -14.35 -30.94
N ILE A 490 23.26 -13.58 -29.92
CA ILE A 490 22.69 -14.15 -28.68
C ILE A 490 21.39 -14.90 -28.99
N ALA A 491 20.49 -14.33 -29.80
CA ALA A 491 19.24 -14.96 -30.23
C ALA A 491 19.49 -16.31 -30.94
N ALA A 492 20.48 -16.36 -31.84
CA ALA A 492 20.86 -17.58 -32.54
C ALA A 492 21.45 -18.64 -31.58
N ALA A 493 22.28 -18.22 -30.63
CA ALA A 493 22.89 -19.11 -29.64
C ALA A 493 21.85 -19.77 -28.72
N VAL A 494 20.91 -18.99 -28.19
CA VAL A 494 19.84 -19.54 -27.34
C VAL A 494 18.89 -20.45 -28.11
N HIS A 495 18.62 -20.16 -29.38
CA HIS A 495 17.85 -21.04 -30.24
C HIS A 495 18.58 -22.38 -30.48
N ALA A 496 19.89 -22.34 -30.76
CA ALA A 496 20.69 -23.54 -30.93
C ALA A 496 20.73 -24.40 -29.66
N ALA A 497 20.84 -23.78 -28.47
CA ALA A 497 20.80 -24.47 -27.19
C ALA A 497 19.48 -25.24 -26.96
N ALA A 498 18.34 -24.66 -27.33
CA ALA A 498 17.05 -25.33 -27.24
C ALA A 498 16.97 -26.56 -28.18
N VAL A 499 17.41 -26.39 -29.43
CA VAL A 499 17.37 -27.45 -30.45
C VAL A 499 18.29 -28.62 -30.08
N ALA A 500 19.45 -28.34 -29.50
CA ALA A 500 20.40 -29.37 -29.05
C ALA A 500 19.79 -30.35 -28.03
N GLU A 501 18.89 -29.86 -27.18
CA GLU A 501 18.16 -30.67 -26.19
C GLU A 501 16.76 -31.12 -26.68
N GLY A 502 16.48 -30.97 -27.98
CA GLY A 502 15.26 -31.49 -28.61
C GLY A 502 13.99 -30.66 -28.39
N ALA A 503 14.13 -29.38 -28.04
CA ALA A 503 13.02 -28.43 -27.90
C ALA A 503 13.02 -27.37 -29.00
N ARG A 504 11.90 -26.65 -29.12
CA ARG A 504 11.76 -25.45 -29.97
C ARG A 504 11.73 -24.21 -29.08
N LEU A 505 12.43 -23.15 -29.50
CA LEU A 505 12.39 -21.84 -28.85
C LEU A 505 11.79 -20.81 -29.81
N GLU A 506 10.62 -20.26 -29.47
CA GLU A 506 10.02 -19.12 -30.18
C GLU A 506 10.44 -17.82 -29.49
N LEU A 507 11.11 -16.92 -30.21
CA LEU A 507 11.53 -15.61 -29.70
C LEU A 507 10.58 -14.51 -30.15
N LEU A 508 10.04 -13.77 -29.17
CA LEU A 508 9.23 -12.58 -29.37
C LEU A 508 10.04 -11.34 -29.00
N THR A 509 10.42 -10.55 -30.02
CA THR A 509 11.16 -9.29 -29.87
C THR A 509 10.35 -8.07 -30.30
N ASP A 510 9.24 -8.27 -31.02
CA ASP A 510 8.32 -7.20 -31.40
C ASP A 510 7.67 -6.58 -30.16
N ARG A 511 7.71 -5.24 -30.09
CA ARG A 511 7.25 -4.49 -28.90
C ARG A 511 5.75 -4.62 -28.66
N ASN A 512 4.96 -4.64 -29.72
CA ASN A 512 3.50 -4.80 -29.62
C ASN A 512 3.14 -6.24 -29.20
N ALA A 513 3.87 -7.24 -29.68
CA ALA A 513 3.73 -8.62 -29.20
C ALA A 513 4.10 -8.74 -27.71
N ILE A 514 5.22 -8.14 -27.27
CA ILE A 514 5.64 -8.12 -25.87
C ILE A 514 4.57 -7.48 -24.98
N GLU A 515 4.01 -6.33 -25.37
CA GLU A 515 2.96 -5.64 -24.60
C GLU A 515 1.65 -6.46 -24.52
N LYS A 516 1.27 -7.15 -25.59
CA LYS A 516 0.12 -8.07 -25.56
C LYS A 516 0.36 -9.24 -24.61
N VAL A 517 1.56 -9.83 -24.62
CA VAL A 517 1.93 -10.87 -23.66
C VAL A 517 1.95 -10.30 -22.24
N ALA A 518 2.49 -9.11 -22.02
CA ALA A 518 2.47 -8.42 -20.73
C ALA A 518 1.04 -8.29 -20.19
N THR A 519 0.10 -7.87 -21.04
CA THR A 519 -1.32 -7.75 -20.70
C THR A 519 -1.95 -9.10 -20.32
N ILE A 520 -1.60 -10.17 -21.04
CA ILE A 520 -2.09 -11.53 -20.74
C ILE A 520 -1.56 -12.00 -19.39
N LEU A 521 -0.26 -11.81 -19.14
CA LEU A 521 0.39 -12.20 -17.90
C LEU A 521 -0.11 -11.36 -16.70
N ALA A 522 -0.34 -10.07 -16.88
CA ALA A 522 -0.96 -9.23 -15.85
C ALA A 522 -2.36 -9.73 -15.46
N LYS A 523 -3.18 -10.09 -16.45
CA LYS A 523 -4.52 -10.64 -16.22
C LYS A 523 -4.47 -12.01 -15.55
N THR A 524 -3.48 -12.83 -15.88
CA THR A 524 -3.32 -14.15 -15.25
C THR A 524 -2.88 -14.03 -13.79
N ASP A 525 -2.01 -13.08 -13.45
CA ASP A 525 -1.61 -12.81 -12.07
C ASP A 525 -2.76 -12.25 -11.25
N ARG A 526 -3.56 -11.35 -11.81
CA ARG A 526 -4.81 -10.92 -11.17
C ARG A 526 -5.70 -12.13 -10.83
N ILE A 527 -5.88 -13.08 -11.76
CA ILE A 527 -6.66 -14.30 -11.48
C ILE A 527 -6.01 -15.14 -10.38
N ARG A 528 -4.67 -15.22 -10.34
CA ARG A 528 -3.92 -15.91 -9.27
C ARG A 528 -4.19 -15.28 -7.90
N TYR A 529 -4.12 -13.96 -7.76
CA TYR A 529 -4.43 -13.25 -6.52
C TYR A 529 -5.89 -13.41 -6.09
N LEU A 530 -6.83 -13.40 -7.04
CA LEU A 530 -8.27 -13.47 -6.75
C LEU A 530 -8.79 -14.91 -6.58
N THR A 531 -7.95 -15.93 -6.78
CA THR A 531 -8.31 -17.34 -6.55
C THR A 531 -7.78 -17.79 -5.17
N PRO A 532 -8.62 -18.03 -4.16
CA PRO A 532 -8.19 -18.19 -2.77
C PRO A 532 -7.08 -19.22 -2.53
N ARG A 533 -7.22 -20.41 -3.15
CA ARG A 533 -6.20 -21.47 -3.04
C ARG A 533 -4.85 -21.05 -3.62
N MET A 534 -4.87 -20.43 -4.80
CA MET A 534 -3.65 -20.00 -5.50
C MET A 534 -2.99 -18.81 -4.82
N HIS A 535 -3.79 -17.92 -4.22
CA HIS A 535 -3.32 -16.81 -3.39
C HIS A 535 -2.59 -17.33 -2.15
N ALA A 536 -3.22 -18.22 -1.38
CA ALA A 536 -2.60 -18.81 -0.20
C ALA A 536 -1.28 -19.53 -0.53
N GLU A 537 -1.25 -20.32 -1.61
CA GLU A 537 -0.04 -20.99 -2.06
C GLU A 537 1.04 -19.99 -2.49
N MET A 538 0.71 -19.00 -3.34
CA MET A 538 1.63 -17.94 -3.75
C MET A 538 2.25 -17.18 -2.57
N LEU A 539 1.50 -16.96 -1.49
CA LEU A 539 2.06 -16.32 -0.29
C LEU A 539 3.00 -17.25 0.47
N SER A 540 2.67 -18.53 0.58
CA SER A 540 3.56 -19.53 1.19
C SER A 540 4.87 -19.74 0.41
N GLU A 541 4.89 -19.36 -0.88
CA GLU A 541 6.08 -19.38 -1.72
C GLU A 541 7.06 -18.23 -1.41
N VAL A 542 6.65 -17.15 -0.71
CA VAL A 542 7.49 -15.97 -0.45
C VAL A 542 7.97 -15.94 1.00
N ARG A 543 9.29 -15.74 1.19
CA ARG A 543 9.97 -15.75 2.49
C ARG A 543 10.41 -14.36 2.93
N TRP A 544 10.41 -14.12 4.25
CA TRP A 544 10.71 -12.83 4.88
C TRP A 544 11.87 -12.99 5.89
N PRO A 545 13.11 -12.67 5.49
CA PRO A 545 14.32 -12.96 6.28
C PRO A 545 14.40 -12.31 7.67
N ALA A 546 13.59 -11.29 7.96
CA ALA A 546 13.55 -10.64 9.28
C ALA A 546 12.56 -11.30 10.26
N GLU A 547 11.68 -12.18 9.76
CA GLU A 547 10.60 -12.81 10.53
C GLU A 547 10.77 -14.34 10.63
N ASP A 548 11.48 -14.94 9.66
CA ASP A 548 11.76 -16.37 9.63
C ASP A 548 12.93 -16.74 10.58
N GLN A 549 12.59 -17.30 11.76
CA GLN A 549 13.57 -17.80 12.74
C GLN A 549 14.30 -19.07 12.29
N ASP A 550 13.82 -19.72 11.23
CA ASP A 550 14.41 -20.90 10.60
C ASP A 550 14.61 -20.61 9.10
N PRO A 551 15.84 -20.68 8.54
CA PRO A 551 16.06 -20.40 7.13
C PRO A 551 15.47 -21.52 6.26
N ALA A 552 14.16 -21.44 6.00
CA ALA A 552 13.47 -22.37 5.12
C ALA A 552 14.21 -22.51 3.79
N GLU A 553 14.73 -23.69 3.46
CA GLU A 553 15.63 -23.92 2.32
C GLU A 553 14.91 -24.00 0.95
N SER A 554 13.61 -23.67 0.91
CA SER A 554 12.75 -23.59 -0.29
C SER A 554 11.90 -22.33 -0.28
N GLY A 555 11.37 -21.90 -1.43
CA GLY A 555 10.64 -20.64 -1.57
C GLY A 555 11.51 -19.48 -2.09
N ILE A 556 10.87 -18.36 -2.40
CA ILE A 556 11.44 -17.15 -2.99
C ILE A 556 11.71 -16.13 -1.88
N ASP A 557 12.95 -15.69 -1.73
CA ASP A 557 13.26 -14.56 -0.83
C ASP A 557 12.62 -13.29 -1.39
N VAL A 558 11.85 -12.56 -0.58
CA VAL A 558 11.15 -11.33 -1.01
C VAL A 558 12.09 -10.32 -1.66
N ARG A 559 13.37 -10.25 -1.24
CA ARG A 559 14.37 -9.35 -1.82
C ARG A 559 14.70 -9.71 -3.27
N SER A 560 14.60 -11.00 -3.65
CA SER A 560 14.81 -11.46 -5.04
C SER A 560 13.65 -11.15 -5.99
N LEU A 561 12.59 -10.52 -5.49
CA LEU A 561 11.52 -9.95 -6.31
C LEU A 561 11.90 -8.57 -6.86
N GLU A 562 12.98 -7.96 -6.35
CA GLU A 562 13.51 -6.67 -6.83
C GLU A 562 12.46 -5.55 -6.87
N MET A 563 11.49 -5.60 -5.96
CA MET A 563 10.41 -4.62 -5.84
C MET A 563 10.96 -3.31 -5.28
N ASN A 564 10.55 -2.19 -5.86
CA ASN A 564 10.74 -0.89 -5.23
C ASN A 564 9.83 -0.75 -3.97
N PRO A 565 10.01 0.28 -3.12
CA PRO A 565 9.24 0.41 -1.89
C PRO A 565 7.72 0.51 -2.07
N ALA A 566 7.25 1.15 -3.14
CA ALA A 566 5.82 1.26 -3.45
C ALA A 566 5.24 -0.10 -3.89
N GLU A 567 5.95 -0.83 -4.75
CA GLU A 567 5.59 -2.18 -5.18
C GLU A 567 5.55 -3.16 -4.01
N LEU A 568 6.54 -3.09 -3.10
CA LEU A 568 6.58 -3.94 -1.90
C LEU A 568 5.39 -3.67 -0.98
N SER A 569 5.01 -2.40 -0.82
CA SER A 569 3.84 -2.02 -0.01
C SER A 569 2.54 -2.53 -0.65
N ASN A 570 2.39 -2.38 -1.96
CA ASN A 570 1.24 -2.94 -2.69
C ASN A 570 1.19 -4.46 -2.59
N PHE A 571 2.35 -5.13 -2.65
CA PHE A 571 2.46 -6.56 -2.43
C PHE A 571 1.98 -6.94 -1.01
N GLN A 572 2.44 -6.23 0.03
CA GLN A 572 2.02 -6.44 1.42
C GLN A 572 0.50 -6.27 1.63
N ILE A 573 -0.11 -5.28 0.97
CA ILE A 573 -1.58 -5.15 0.94
C ILE A 573 -2.20 -6.39 0.32
N ALA A 574 -1.69 -6.80 -0.85
CA ALA A 574 -2.22 -7.93 -1.58
C ALA A 574 -1.98 -9.28 -0.87
N GLN A 575 -1.13 -9.37 0.17
CA GLN A 575 -1.02 -10.56 1.01
C GLN A 575 -2.24 -10.77 1.92
N ARG A 576 -3.01 -9.72 2.17
CA ARG A 576 -4.18 -9.77 3.06
C ARG A 576 -5.36 -10.46 2.37
N HIS A 577 -5.72 -11.66 2.86
CA HIS A 577 -6.82 -12.45 2.30
C HIS A 577 -8.16 -11.68 2.31
N ASP A 578 -8.44 -10.90 3.36
CA ASP A 578 -9.62 -10.05 3.47
C ASP A 578 -9.67 -9.00 2.35
N VAL A 579 -8.52 -8.43 1.98
CA VAL A 579 -8.40 -7.40 0.94
C VAL A 579 -8.63 -7.98 -0.45
N VAL A 580 -7.94 -9.07 -0.81
CA VAL A 580 -8.13 -9.70 -2.14
C VAL A 580 -9.52 -10.29 -2.31
N SER A 581 -10.12 -10.80 -1.23
CA SER A 581 -11.53 -11.24 -1.23
C SER A 581 -12.47 -10.07 -1.52
N LYS A 582 -12.20 -8.89 -0.93
CA LYS A 582 -12.98 -7.68 -1.18
C LYS A 582 -12.86 -7.18 -2.63
N LEU A 583 -11.66 -7.21 -3.19
CA LEU A 583 -11.43 -6.89 -4.61
C LEU A 583 -12.19 -7.85 -5.55
N ALA A 584 -12.21 -9.15 -5.22
CA ALA A 584 -12.97 -10.14 -5.96
C ALA A 584 -14.48 -9.86 -5.92
N GLU A 585 -15.03 -9.52 -4.75
CA GLU A 585 -16.44 -9.12 -4.59
C GLU A 585 -16.80 -7.88 -5.43
N TRP A 586 -15.88 -6.91 -5.53
CA TRP A 586 -16.07 -5.71 -6.33
C TRP A 586 -15.89 -5.93 -7.84
N GLY A 587 -15.32 -7.06 -8.25
CA GLY A 587 -14.90 -7.29 -9.64
C GLY A 587 -13.67 -6.47 -10.05
N SER A 588 -12.92 -5.93 -9.09
CA SER A 588 -11.78 -5.01 -9.23
C SER A 588 -10.41 -5.73 -9.23
N GLY A 589 -9.30 -5.03 -8.98
CA GLY A 589 -7.97 -5.61 -8.81
C GLY A 589 -7.10 -5.60 -10.07
N SER A 590 -7.28 -4.65 -10.99
CA SER A 590 -6.43 -4.52 -12.20
C SER A 590 -4.96 -4.33 -11.84
N ALA A 591 -4.67 -3.55 -10.79
CA ALA A 591 -3.33 -3.28 -10.30
C ALA A 591 -2.55 -4.52 -9.86
N LEU A 592 -3.23 -5.63 -9.50
CA LEU A 592 -2.58 -6.87 -9.03
C LEU A 592 -1.67 -7.50 -10.10
N GLY A 593 -1.88 -7.18 -11.38
CA GLY A 593 -1.02 -7.62 -12.48
C GLY A 593 0.09 -6.64 -12.89
N LYS A 594 0.13 -5.43 -12.31
CA LYS A 594 0.97 -4.32 -12.76
C LYS A 594 2.46 -4.61 -12.63
N TYR A 595 2.88 -5.21 -11.52
CA TYR A 595 4.26 -5.63 -11.28
C TYR A 595 4.80 -6.52 -12.43
N THR A 596 4.02 -7.50 -12.85
CA THR A 596 4.39 -8.40 -13.96
C THR A 596 4.32 -7.67 -15.29
N HIS A 597 3.25 -6.88 -15.52
CA HIS A 597 3.11 -6.09 -16.74
C HIS A 597 4.34 -5.24 -17.05
N ASP A 598 4.75 -4.42 -16.08
CA ASP A 598 5.79 -3.42 -16.29
C ASP A 598 7.16 -4.06 -16.55
N ARG A 599 7.44 -5.19 -15.88
CA ARG A 599 8.64 -6.00 -16.11
C ARG A 599 8.67 -6.68 -17.48
N ILE A 600 7.54 -7.19 -17.96
CA ILE A 600 7.46 -7.78 -19.30
C ILE A 600 7.65 -6.69 -20.36
N CYS A 601 6.98 -5.55 -20.20
CA CYS A 601 7.15 -4.41 -21.08
C CYS A 601 8.61 -3.93 -21.10
N ALA A 602 9.33 -3.98 -19.99
CA ALA A 602 10.74 -3.58 -19.92
C ALA A 602 11.74 -4.65 -20.42
N SER A 603 11.26 -5.74 -21.04
CA SER A 603 12.11 -6.83 -21.53
C SER A 603 12.73 -6.55 -22.91
N SER A 604 13.91 -7.10 -23.15
CA SER A 604 14.61 -7.11 -24.44
C SER A 604 14.03 -8.14 -25.41
N GLY A 605 13.51 -9.23 -24.86
CA GLY A 605 12.86 -10.29 -25.61
C GLY A 605 12.22 -11.31 -24.69
N LEU A 606 11.39 -12.15 -25.30
CA LEU A 606 10.59 -13.16 -24.63
C LEU A 606 10.79 -14.49 -25.38
N GLY A 607 11.11 -15.57 -24.67
CA GLY A 607 11.35 -16.89 -25.25
C GLY A 607 10.34 -17.91 -24.77
N MET A 608 9.58 -18.52 -25.68
CA MET A 608 8.70 -19.64 -25.36
C MET A 608 9.40 -20.96 -25.73
N VAL A 609 9.74 -21.76 -24.71
CA VAL A 609 10.27 -23.11 -24.90
C VAL A 609 9.11 -24.09 -25.03
N THR A 610 9.10 -24.89 -26.09
CA THR A 610 8.06 -25.90 -26.37
C THR A 610 8.69 -27.25 -26.74
N VAL A 611 8.01 -28.34 -26.39
CA VAL A 611 8.37 -29.71 -26.79
C VAL A 611 7.22 -30.38 -27.54
N GLN A 612 7.55 -31.39 -28.34
CA GLN A 612 6.57 -32.25 -28.99
C GLN A 612 6.10 -33.32 -28.01
N GLY A 613 4.80 -33.62 -28.00
CA GLY A 613 4.20 -34.58 -27.06
C GLY A 613 3.71 -33.93 -25.76
N ASP A 614 3.11 -34.74 -24.90
CA ASP A 614 2.43 -34.29 -23.67
C ASP A 614 2.68 -35.18 -22.44
N THR A 615 3.65 -36.10 -22.53
CA THR A 615 4.05 -36.99 -21.42
C THR A 615 4.99 -36.29 -20.43
N LEU A 616 5.12 -36.78 -19.20
CA LEU A 616 6.05 -36.19 -18.23
C LEU A 616 7.51 -36.29 -18.72
N THR A 617 7.84 -37.33 -19.48
CA THR A 617 9.14 -37.49 -20.12
C THR A 617 9.41 -36.37 -21.12
N ASP A 618 8.41 -35.95 -21.89
CA ASP A 618 8.55 -34.83 -22.83
C ASP A 618 8.78 -33.51 -22.08
N TYR A 619 8.03 -33.25 -21.00
CA TYR A 619 8.28 -32.08 -20.14
C TYR A 619 9.67 -32.10 -19.50
N ALA A 620 10.19 -33.27 -19.10
CA ALA A 620 11.55 -33.40 -18.57
C ALA A 620 12.63 -33.11 -19.63
N ARG A 621 12.43 -33.52 -20.88
CA ARG A 621 13.30 -33.06 -21.99
C ARG A 621 13.22 -31.55 -22.17
N GLY A 622 12.01 -31.00 -22.12
CA GLY A 622 11.79 -29.55 -22.14
C GLY A 622 12.52 -28.80 -21.04
N GLY A 623 12.54 -29.35 -19.83
CA GLY A 623 13.29 -28.79 -18.70
C GLY A 623 14.81 -28.79 -18.89
N SER A 624 15.35 -29.81 -19.55
CA SER A 624 16.76 -29.83 -19.94
C SER A 624 17.07 -28.72 -20.95
N ALA A 625 16.21 -28.55 -21.96
CA ALA A 625 16.34 -27.49 -22.95
C ALA A 625 16.20 -26.08 -22.34
N MET A 626 15.23 -25.89 -21.43
CA MET A 626 15.05 -24.62 -20.72
C MET A 626 16.30 -24.24 -19.91
N GLU A 627 16.91 -25.21 -19.21
CA GLU A 627 18.12 -24.97 -18.42
C GLU A 627 19.31 -24.61 -19.34
N ALA A 628 19.48 -25.34 -20.45
CA ALA A 628 20.52 -25.04 -21.45
C ALA A 628 20.37 -23.62 -22.05
N VAL A 629 19.14 -23.25 -22.43
CA VAL A 629 18.81 -21.90 -22.93
C VAL A 629 19.15 -20.82 -21.90
N TRP A 630 18.78 -21.04 -20.64
CA TRP A 630 19.00 -20.09 -19.56
C TRP A 630 20.49 -19.88 -19.30
N ILE A 631 21.26 -20.97 -19.17
CA ILE A 631 22.71 -20.91 -18.94
C ILE A 631 23.39 -20.16 -20.09
N THR A 632 23.06 -20.52 -21.33
CA THR A 632 23.61 -19.88 -22.54
C THR A 632 23.30 -18.39 -22.58
N ALA A 633 22.04 -18.01 -22.32
CA ALA A 633 21.62 -16.61 -22.30
C ALA A 633 22.39 -15.82 -21.23
N GLN A 634 22.56 -16.38 -20.03
CA GLN A 634 23.24 -15.70 -18.94
C GLN A 634 24.75 -15.59 -19.16
N GLU A 635 25.39 -16.61 -19.73
CA GLU A 635 26.80 -16.56 -20.12
C GLU A 635 27.07 -15.44 -21.14
N LEU A 636 26.11 -15.21 -22.04
CA LEU A 636 26.15 -14.12 -23.02
C LEU A 636 25.68 -12.76 -22.46
N GLY A 637 25.51 -12.64 -21.14
CA GLY A 637 25.25 -11.38 -20.45
C GLY A 637 23.78 -10.99 -20.31
N LEU A 638 22.83 -11.87 -20.64
CA LEU A 638 21.40 -11.63 -20.39
C LEU A 638 21.00 -12.01 -18.96
N SER A 639 20.17 -11.16 -18.37
CA SER A 639 19.38 -11.51 -17.20
C SER A 639 18.13 -12.27 -17.63
N VAL A 640 17.90 -13.42 -16.99
CA VAL A 640 16.80 -14.33 -17.33
C VAL A 640 15.83 -14.49 -16.16
N GLN A 641 14.53 -14.44 -16.46
CA GLN A 641 13.46 -14.78 -15.53
C GLN A 641 12.49 -15.79 -16.17
N PRO A 642 12.27 -16.97 -15.58
CA PRO A 642 11.18 -17.84 -15.98
C PRO A 642 9.85 -17.28 -15.47
N ILE A 643 8.82 -17.40 -16.29
CA ILE A 643 7.48 -16.88 -16.04
C ILE A 643 6.47 -17.97 -16.31
N THR A 644 5.58 -18.17 -15.34
CA THR A 644 4.60 -19.25 -15.38
C THR A 644 3.20 -18.64 -15.33
N PRO A 645 2.56 -18.35 -16.48
CA PRO A 645 1.15 -17.98 -16.47
C PRO A 645 0.31 -19.10 -15.86
N VAL A 646 -0.81 -18.75 -15.23
CA VAL A 646 -1.66 -19.72 -14.49
C VAL A 646 -2.06 -20.91 -15.35
N PHE A 647 -2.36 -20.67 -16.62
CA PHE A 647 -2.82 -21.69 -17.56
C PHE A 647 -1.68 -22.45 -18.27
N LEU A 648 -0.40 -22.17 -17.98
CA LEU A 648 0.73 -22.66 -18.79
C LEU A 648 0.67 -24.18 -19.01
N TYR A 649 0.46 -24.92 -17.92
CA TYR A 649 0.46 -26.38 -17.93
C TYR A 649 -0.93 -27.01 -18.12
N ALA A 650 -1.97 -26.21 -18.34
CA ALA A 650 -3.33 -26.72 -18.53
C ALA A 650 -3.49 -27.19 -19.98
N ARG A 651 -3.94 -28.43 -20.18
CA ARG A 651 -4.16 -29.03 -21.51
C ARG A 651 -5.63 -29.17 -21.86
N SER A 652 -6.52 -29.04 -20.88
CA SER A 652 -7.97 -29.16 -21.08
C SER A 652 -8.76 -28.07 -20.36
N GLY A 653 -9.98 -27.82 -20.86
CA GLY A 653 -10.94 -26.96 -20.16
C GLY A 653 -11.41 -27.51 -18.81
N VAL A 654 -11.19 -28.80 -18.53
CA VAL A 654 -11.44 -29.40 -17.22
C VAL A 654 -10.38 -28.93 -16.22
N GLU A 655 -9.09 -29.06 -16.57
CA GLU A 655 -7.98 -28.59 -15.73
C GLU A 655 -8.05 -27.07 -15.48
N LEU A 656 -8.48 -26.27 -16.46
CA LEU A 656 -8.72 -24.83 -16.25
C LEU A 656 -9.83 -24.54 -15.24
N ARG A 657 -10.86 -25.39 -15.17
CA ARG A 657 -11.92 -25.27 -14.14
C ARG A 657 -11.45 -25.73 -12.77
N GLU A 658 -10.57 -26.72 -12.71
CA GLU A 658 -9.95 -27.18 -11.46
C GLU A 658 -9.00 -26.14 -10.87
N LEU A 659 -8.26 -25.43 -11.72
CA LEU A 659 -7.43 -24.28 -11.32
C LEU A 659 -8.27 -23.17 -10.67
N SER A 660 -9.33 -22.73 -11.37
CA SER A 660 -10.20 -21.68 -10.88
C SER A 660 -11.56 -21.74 -11.55
N SER A 661 -12.54 -22.31 -10.87
CA SER A 661 -13.90 -22.48 -11.39
C SER A 661 -14.55 -21.14 -11.78
N GLY A 662 -14.30 -20.08 -11.00
CA GLY A 662 -14.81 -18.73 -11.26
C GLY A 662 -14.14 -18.02 -12.45
N PHE A 663 -12.91 -18.40 -12.81
CA PHE A 663 -12.13 -17.74 -13.87
C PHE A 663 -11.79 -18.67 -15.06
N ALA A 664 -12.37 -19.86 -15.14
CA ALA A 664 -12.06 -20.85 -16.19
C ALA A 664 -12.23 -20.31 -17.62
N VAL A 665 -13.33 -19.59 -17.89
CA VAL A 665 -13.60 -19.02 -19.23
C VAL A 665 -12.60 -17.89 -19.57
N PRO A 666 -12.36 -16.89 -18.68
CA PRO A 666 -11.26 -15.95 -18.86
C PRO A 666 -9.90 -16.62 -19.10
N LEU A 667 -9.53 -17.63 -18.30
CA LEU A 667 -8.27 -18.36 -18.44
C LEU A 667 -8.16 -19.05 -19.80
N GLN A 668 -9.23 -19.68 -20.28
CA GLN A 668 -9.24 -20.30 -21.61
C GLN A 668 -9.01 -19.27 -22.72
N ARG A 669 -9.66 -18.09 -22.64
CA ARG A 669 -9.46 -17.02 -23.63
C ARG A 669 -8.02 -16.49 -23.61
N LEU A 670 -7.46 -16.28 -22.42
CA LEU A 670 -6.07 -15.85 -22.23
C LEU A 670 -5.09 -16.88 -22.79
N GLN A 671 -5.31 -18.17 -22.52
CA GLN A 671 -4.51 -19.27 -23.05
C GLN A 671 -4.54 -19.33 -24.58
N CYS A 672 -5.72 -19.23 -25.20
CA CYS A 672 -5.84 -19.21 -26.65
C CYS A 672 -5.10 -18.01 -27.28
N ALA A 673 -5.23 -16.82 -26.70
CA ALA A 673 -4.53 -15.63 -27.16
C ALA A 673 -3.01 -15.77 -26.99
N PHE A 674 -2.56 -16.37 -25.89
CA PHE A 674 -1.16 -16.63 -25.61
C PHE A 674 -0.55 -17.60 -26.62
N HIS A 675 -1.17 -18.76 -26.85
CA HIS A 675 -0.69 -19.73 -27.84
C HIS A 675 -0.63 -19.15 -29.26
N ALA A 676 -1.57 -18.28 -29.61
CA ALA A 676 -1.55 -17.59 -30.90
C ALA A 676 -0.35 -16.64 -31.03
N LEU A 677 0.01 -15.93 -29.95
CA LEU A 677 1.17 -15.01 -29.94
C LEU A 677 2.50 -15.75 -29.93
N THR A 678 2.57 -16.91 -29.26
CA THR A 678 3.79 -17.73 -29.15
C THR A 678 3.89 -18.81 -30.23
N HIS A 679 2.98 -18.78 -31.22
CA HIS A 679 2.88 -19.75 -32.31
C HIS A 679 2.91 -21.22 -31.84
N THR A 680 2.35 -21.51 -30.66
CA THR A 680 2.38 -22.86 -30.05
C THR A 680 1.37 -23.76 -30.77
N GLY A 681 1.86 -24.86 -31.36
CA GLY A 681 1.06 -25.82 -32.10
C GLY A 681 0.19 -26.72 -31.21
N PRO A 682 -0.78 -27.44 -31.79
CA PRO A 682 -1.67 -28.33 -31.04
C PRO A 682 -0.95 -29.55 -30.42
N ASP A 683 0.06 -30.08 -31.11
CA ASP A 683 0.87 -31.22 -30.65
C ASP A 683 2.09 -30.77 -29.81
N GLU A 684 2.21 -29.47 -29.57
CA GLU A 684 3.26 -28.87 -28.77
C GLU A 684 2.78 -28.60 -27.34
N SER A 685 3.69 -28.84 -26.40
CA SER A 685 3.51 -28.55 -24.99
C SER A 685 4.41 -27.38 -24.59
N PRO A 686 3.84 -26.27 -24.08
CA PRO A 686 4.63 -25.16 -23.55
C PRO A 686 5.33 -25.60 -22.26
N VAL A 687 6.65 -25.38 -22.22
CA VAL A 687 7.53 -25.77 -21.11
C VAL A 687 7.72 -24.58 -20.18
N ALA A 688 8.21 -23.47 -20.72
CA ALA A 688 8.49 -22.28 -19.95
C ALA A 688 8.52 -21.04 -20.83
N MET A 689 8.00 -19.94 -20.30
CA MET A 689 8.22 -18.61 -20.85
C MET A 689 9.44 -18.00 -20.15
N LEU A 690 10.46 -17.63 -20.90
CA LEU A 690 11.65 -16.97 -20.40
C LEU A 690 11.63 -15.50 -20.79
N ARG A 691 11.92 -14.63 -19.83
CA ARG A 691 12.09 -13.20 -20.02
C ARG A 691 13.57 -12.89 -20.13
N PHE A 692 13.97 -12.22 -21.21
CA PHE A 692 15.35 -11.78 -21.44
C PHE A 692 15.45 -10.27 -21.27
N SER A 693 16.45 -9.82 -20.53
CA SER A 693 16.69 -8.38 -20.30
C SER A 693 18.16 -8.12 -19.96
N TYR A 694 18.63 -6.90 -20.15
CA TYR A 694 19.90 -6.44 -19.54
C TYR A 694 19.59 -5.75 -18.21
N ALA A 695 20.18 -6.24 -17.13
CA ALA A 695 19.96 -5.77 -15.77
C ALA A 695 21.19 -6.04 -14.88
N PRO A 696 21.36 -5.33 -13.74
CA PRO A 696 22.38 -5.69 -12.75
C PRO A 696 22.10 -7.08 -12.13
N ALA A 697 23.10 -7.67 -11.48
CA ALA A 697 22.95 -8.92 -10.75
C ALA A 697 21.86 -8.81 -9.65
N PRO A 698 21.11 -9.89 -9.37
CA PRO A 698 20.04 -9.88 -8.38
C PRO A 698 20.60 -9.70 -6.96
N SER A 699 19.79 -9.09 -6.11
CA SER A 699 20.13 -8.71 -4.75
C SER A 699 20.45 -9.91 -3.85
N VAL A 700 19.80 -11.06 -4.09
CA VAL A 700 20.02 -12.31 -3.34
C VAL A 700 19.85 -13.54 -4.23
N ARG A 701 20.62 -14.60 -3.94
CA ARG A 701 20.48 -15.90 -4.59
C ARG A 701 19.52 -16.82 -3.83
N SER A 702 18.77 -17.65 -4.56
CA SER A 702 17.83 -18.60 -3.97
C SER A 702 18.58 -19.70 -3.21
N LEU A 703 18.12 -20.03 -1.99
CA LEU A 703 18.62 -21.17 -1.21
C LEU A 703 18.20 -22.51 -1.83
N ARG A 704 18.88 -23.58 -1.43
CA ARG A 704 18.58 -24.96 -1.81
C ARG A 704 18.54 -25.86 -0.59
N ARG A 705 17.66 -26.86 -0.63
CA ARG A 705 17.55 -27.89 0.40
C ARG A 705 18.88 -28.62 0.53
N SER A 706 19.29 -28.82 1.77
CA SER A 706 20.47 -29.61 2.09
C SER A 706 20.27 -31.04 1.61
N LEU A 707 21.24 -31.55 0.84
CA LEU A 707 21.34 -32.98 0.56
C LEU A 707 21.75 -33.65 1.88
N ASN A 708 21.02 -34.68 2.31
CA ASN A 708 21.48 -35.47 3.44
C ASN A 708 22.87 -36.05 3.11
N GLY A 709 23.89 -35.43 3.70
CA GLY A 709 25.31 -35.69 3.42
C GLY A 709 25.83 -35.02 2.15
N ALA A 710 26.04 -33.69 2.13
CA ALA A 710 27.13 -33.00 1.42
C ALA A 710 27.34 -31.52 1.75
N GLY A 711 28.41 -31.22 2.52
CA GLY A 711 28.94 -29.87 2.63
C GLY A 711 29.61 -29.42 1.32
N ALA A 712 29.30 -28.20 0.88
CA ALA A 712 29.89 -27.59 -0.30
C ALA A 712 31.42 -27.41 -0.16
N PRO A 713 32.21 -27.55 -1.25
CA PRO A 713 33.66 -27.35 -1.18
C PRO A 713 34.00 -25.87 -1.01
N ALA A 714 34.91 -25.58 -0.09
CA ALA A 714 35.62 -24.30 -0.02
C ALA A 714 36.49 -24.14 -1.27
N HIS A 715 36.50 -22.92 -1.82
CA HIS A 715 37.33 -22.49 -2.94
C HIS A 715 38.78 -23.01 -2.83
N CYS A 716 39.20 -23.85 -3.77
CA CYS A 716 40.62 -24.08 -4.02
C CYS A 716 41.17 -22.87 -4.76
N THR A 717 41.85 -21.99 -4.05
CA THR A 717 42.78 -21.02 -4.65
C THR A 717 43.99 -21.77 -5.22
N SER A 718 44.26 -21.55 -6.50
CA SER A 718 45.42 -22.03 -7.25
C SER A 718 46.76 -21.68 -6.61
N GLN A 719 47.67 -22.66 -6.55
CA GLN A 719 49.08 -22.46 -6.89
C GLN A 719 49.37 -23.19 -8.19
#